data_AF-A0A5J4WMS1-F1
#
_entry.id   AF-A0A5J4WMS1-F1
#
_cell.length_a   1.000
_cell.length_b   1.000
_cell.length_c   1.000
_cell.angle_alpha   90.00
_cell.angle_beta   90.00
_cell.angle_gamma   90.00
#
_symmetry.space_group_name_H-M   'P 1'
#
loop_
_entity.id
_entity.type
_entity.pdbx_description
1 polymer ?
#
loop_
_entity_poly.entity_id
_entity_poly.type
_entity_poly.pdbx_seq_one_letter_code
_entity_poly.pdbx_strand_id
1 'polypeptide(L)'
;MILIVLIIIYLDLGETCYWNVSQNGSGAYKTVREVLKQTCAQTGGEEKQMMKIQTERSVGCSSTSSNTAYFKVKDLNEHNFSLQLHQQAFINKDVGPQDVKTIIAALKATKTRTDFEALLVGLTHTEQLIIGKTQAENRERITITGNGLRKEQRVQWAGGSENEGEGLFIVIVMNDTNSVVQIRNIEMIKWKGGFIKSDGNKQIILHDCIFNGGGTIVHNSPEKLDVLYCEFIGNGDNNYIETFISITHGFIEAFNSKFTQGSFNGEGKGCIVISEENTQSIIESCEFIENKFGLNSAGISISSQISLITIRSNAAQRQKFSGLGIVDALKGYFIRSFAVKTHISFTDFCIASFIDSGCALLISDDNQQTNSSNEQEVVISDCIFKYLRGQGHSGAIMINISAKFGFNFSQNLFSENIGADSSDIWINTSNVTSFTHQTFNGSFSESLMPNIFLIRGNQFETYNLSYFNGSQFVSLNGTQKEDGSYNNPYRNITYAINKIDNDKTDPLYYPRTINILDEVWNESITDLILKQPLTIKSGLDFDSSKMMLKPIFIAPENESSIIHLKSGILTLESLQFNYSENNTQGQGILRQIFQSHTGRIALIGNTFENCTNNYGSGAIYIDTSSELNSSSIELFICRNKFINNIGNKTGGIEAYLNTYNCKFYDNQFSNNTNNIDSLIGRDAYLYWLFAPLSWDITQTKAKIISMFAQSTSTAAKSVYCQIFDSNIYSFDLDKPEKTLFVNQNASSEGTGDQDKPFNSINQALQNSDYFFRIQVILINEEHNENIIIDESVTWNEVQIRGEEEIKTIIKRYDETGLNSAIITLTLNSIAPTILMDLQLNVEFGLFAIQQSNKASLTLSHILFVGDGQTLQNSSSILIIDYSQFYDGINAAGIVVEVGENTSVSIDQCIFLNCIDSNSNSSISSGAICFFGKVDTSQLNQEFNSVHSYSHPTNIFMINQKFNNDDFGQISVSNSKISNCSGKHTGGIFIGDNILPINVQNNTFSNNVHTSQTENGSSDIFFASKTLLDKAGGIEQVCKGYKYELNAEQQLIGEVKIEGFASNFASYLNCLSLEGENCLNLLCDQRLDHVLDQCKYEEEEEEKKKKRMREINIIVGIVSGILVMIAVIITIIVTVAICKKIKFRKQNSLNNAELLAPILRPLRFSQRRDPEFELERMRQIQGEFYG
;
A
#
# COMPACT_ATOMS: atom_id res chain seq x y z
N MET A 1 49.26 29.99 22.89
CA MET A 1 48.03 29.55 22.19
C MET A 1 47.06 30.72 22.19
N ILE A 2 46.50 31.10 21.03
CA ILE A 2 45.69 32.32 20.89
C ILE A 2 44.22 31.93 20.87
N LEU A 3 43.42 32.51 21.77
CA LEU A 3 41.96 32.36 21.78
C LEU A 3 41.33 33.65 21.23
N ILE A 4 41.09 33.68 19.93
CA ILE A 4 40.20 34.66 19.30
C ILE A 4 38.78 34.11 19.40
N VAL A 5 37.86 34.90 19.95
CA VAL A 5 36.43 34.57 20.00
C VAL A 5 35.72 35.54 19.05
N LEU A 6 35.32 35.03 17.89
CA LEU A 6 34.43 35.76 16.99
C LEU A 6 33.00 35.59 17.51
N ILE A 7 32.25 36.69 17.58
CA ILE A 7 30.83 36.70 17.96
C ILE A 7 30.07 37.30 16.79
N ILE A 8 29.06 36.57 16.33
CA ILE A 8 28.10 36.99 15.31
C ILE A 8 26.78 37.23 16.03
N ILE A 9 26.16 38.38 15.78
CA ILE A 9 24.81 38.71 16.28
C ILE A 9 23.95 39.03 15.07
N TYR A 10 22.90 38.24 14.87
CA TYR A 10 21.83 38.58 13.92
C TYR A 10 20.84 39.51 14.61
N LEU A 11 20.41 40.54 13.88
CA LEU A 11 19.28 41.39 14.20
C LEU A 11 18.25 41.28 13.07
N ASP A 12 17.00 41.55 13.38
CA ASP A 12 15.80 41.15 12.61
C ASP A 12 15.56 41.93 11.29
N LEU A 13 16.64 42.50 10.72
CA LEU A 13 16.66 43.29 9.49
C LEU A 13 17.87 42.96 8.57
N GLY A 14 18.46 41.76 8.71
CA GLY A 14 19.37 41.17 7.72
C GLY A 14 20.83 41.67 7.68
N GLU A 15 21.17 42.76 8.38
CA GLU A 15 22.57 43.20 8.51
C GLU A 15 23.34 42.39 9.58
N THR A 16 24.58 41.99 9.28
CA THR A 16 25.44 41.20 10.20
C THR A 16 26.64 42.00 10.67
N CYS A 17 26.70 42.34 11.96
CA CYS A 17 27.82 43.11 12.54
C CYS A 17 28.91 42.19 13.09
N TYR A 18 30.19 42.50 12.80
CA TYR A 18 31.35 41.74 13.26
C TYR A 18 32.25 42.58 14.18
N TRP A 19 32.55 42.06 15.37
CA TRP A 19 33.45 42.71 16.33
C TRP A 19 34.53 41.75 16.84
N ASN A 20 35.79 42.21 16.83
CA ASN A 20 36.94 41.41 17.26
C ASN A 20 37.29 41.69 18.74
N VAL A 21 37.14 40.67 19.59
CA VAL A 21 37.39 40.75 21.04
C VAL A 21 38.70 40.06 21.40
N SER A 22 39.61 40.78 22.08
CA SER A 22 40.89 40.22 22.55
C SER A 22 41.30 40.85 23.88
N GLN A 23 41.31 40.02 24.93
CA GLN A 23 41.72 40.43 26.28
C GLN A 23 43.18 40.93 26.34
N ASN A 24 44.03 40.47 25.41
CA ASN A 24 45.44 40.83 25.31
C ASN A 24 45.72 42.01 24.34
N GLY A 25 44.69 42.79 23.98
CA GLY A 25 44.87 44.11 23.36
C GLY A 25 45.06 44.16 21.84
N SER A 26 44.83 43.05 21.13
CA SER A 26 44.91 42.97 19.66
C SER A 26 43.55 43.13 18.94
N GLY A 27 42.47 43.31 19.69
CA GLY A 27 41.11 43.47 19.20
C GLY A 27 40.55 44.84 19.60
N ALA A 28 39.53 45.31 18.88
CA ALA A 28 38.92 46.62 19.13
C ALA A 28 38.26 46.72 20.52
N TYR A 29 37.89 45.57 21.10
CA TYR A 29 37.30 45.45 22.43
C TYR A 29 38.06 44.41 23.26
N LYS A 30 38.21 44.66 24.56
CA LYS A 30 38.88 43.75 25.51
C LYS A 30 37.89 42.77 26.13
N THR A 31 36.61 43.14 26.24
CA THR A 31 35.57 42.27 26.78
C THR A 31 34.31 42.25 25.90
N VAL A 32 33.59 41.12 25.92
CA VAL A 32 32.28 40.99 25.25
C VAL A 32 31.27 42.02 25.77
N ARG A 33 31.40 42.46 27.03
CA ARG A 33 30.58 43.51 27.65
C ARG A 33 30.81 44.90 27.05
N GLU A 34 31.93 45.14 26.36
CA GLU A 34 32.17 46.38 25.61
C GLU A 34 31.53 46.31 24.21
N VAL A 35 31.53 45.13 23.58
CA VAL A 35 30.83 44.86 22.30
C VAL A 35 29.32 45.02 22.46
N LEU A 36 28.73 44.41 23.49
CA LEU A 36 27.30 44.49 23.80
C LEU A 36 26.80 45.90 24.23
N LYS A 37 27.62 46.94 24.03
CA LYS A 37 27.27 48.35 24.21
C LYS A 37 27.43 49.18 22.93
N GLN A 38 27.82 48.55 21.81
CA GLN A 38 27.99 49.23 20.53
C GLN A 38 26.68 49.17 19.74
N THR A 39 26.21 50.32 19.25
CA THR A 39 25.19 50.38 18.19
C THR A 39 25.90 50.24 16.84
N CYS A 40 25.45 49.35 15.96
CA CYS A 40 25.98 49.30 14.59
C CYS A 40 25.63 50.61 13.88
N ALA A 41 26.66 51.37 13.47
CA ALA A 41 26.51 52.59 12.69
C ALA A 41 26.80 52.28 11.22
N GLN A 42 25.83 52.52 10.34
CA GLN A 42 25.97 52.27 8.91
C GLN A 42 27.02 53.21 8.28
N THR A 43 28.15 52.67 7.83
CA THR A 43 28.98 53.24 6.76
C THR A 43 29.91 52.19 6.16
N GLY A 44 29.92 52.09 4.82
CA GLY A 44 30.90 51.31 4.06
C GLY A 44 30.52 49.84 3.84
N GLY A 45 29.88 49.55 2.72
CA GLY A 45 29.74 48.19 2.21
C GLY A 45 30.89 47.83 1.27
N GLU A 46 31.34 46.57 1.33
CA GLU A 46 32.01 45.90 0.21
C GLU A 46 31.81 44.38 0.36
N GLU A 47 31.44 43.70 -0.73
CA GLU A 47 31.02 42.29 -0.74
C GLU A 47 32.21 41.33 -0.78
N LYS A 48 32.34 40.42 0.19
CA LYS A 48 33.39 39.37 0.18
C LYS A 48 32.90 38.00 0.65
N GLN A 49 33.47 36.98 0.01
CA GLN A 49 33.07 35.57 0.01
C GLN A 49 33.02 34.93 1.41
N MET A 50 32.02 34.07 1.66
CA MET A 50 32.04 33.15 2.80
C MET A 50 33.13 32.08 2.64
N MET A 51 34.08 32.06 3.57
CA MET A 51 35.11 31.01 3.65
C MET A 51 34.68 29.94 4.67
N LYS A 52 34.43 28.73 4.18
CA LYS A 52 33.89 27.60 4.98
C LYS A 52 34.98 26.98 5.86
N ILE A 53 34.98 27.29 7.16
CA ILE A 53 35.95 26.75 8.13
C ILE A 53 35.37 25.51 8.83
N GLN A 54 35.92 24.33 8.54
CA GLN A 54 35.73 23.14 9.39
C GLN A 54 36.38 23.37 10.76
N THR A 55 35.68 23.01 11.84
CA THR A 55 36.23 23.03 13.21
C THR A 55 36.29 21.62 13.76
N GLU A 56 37.38 20.90 13.49
CA GLU A 56 37.69 19.66 14.21
C GLU A 56 38.09 19.97 15.65
N ARG A 57 37.54 19.22 16.62
CA ARG A 57 37.98 19.24 18.02
C ARG A 57 37.94 17.84 18.63
N SER A 58 39.10 17.22 18.72
CA SER A 58 39.37 16.04 19.55
C SER A 58 40.49 16.34 20.56
N VAL A 59 40.11 16.80 21.76
CA VAL A 59 41.03 16.86 22.91
C VAL A 59 40.26 16.38 24.14
N GLY A 60 40.65 15.21 24.66
CA GLY A 60 40.13 14.69 25.93
C GLY A 60 40.91 15.26 27.11
N CYS A 61 40.21 15.64 28.19
CA CYS A 61 40.81 16.03 29.46
C CYS A 61 40.22 15.20 30.59
N SER A 62 41.06 14.37 31.23
CA SER A 62 40.70 13.63 32.45
C SER A 62 41.27 14.32 33.69
N SER A 63 40.42 14.83 34.58
CA SER A 63 40.66 14.76 36.04
C SER A 63 39.51 15.40 36.86
N THR A 64 39.05 14.62 37.84
CA THR A 64 38.45 14.97 39.13
C THR A 64 38.31 16.42 39.60
N SER A 65 37.24 16.62 40.38
CA SER A 65 36.96 17.69 41.36
C SER A 65 36.21 18.94 40.88
N SER A 66 35.40 19.48 41.78
CA SER A 66 34.38 20.51 41.56
C SER A 66 34.95 21.92 41.36
N ASN A 67 34.37 22.69 40.43
CA ASN A 67 34.38 24.16 40.48
C ASN A 67 33.13 24.76 39.83
N THR A 68 32.18 25.21 40.65
CA THR A 68 30.95 25.89 40.20
C THR A 68 31.20 27.38 40.04
N ALA A 69 31.14 27.91 38.82
CA ALA A 69 31.32 29.34 38.56
C ALA A 69 30.00 30.13 38.73
N TYR A 70 29.86 30.84 39.86
CA TYR A 70 28.73 31.75 40.09
C TYR A 70 28.93 33.11 39.41
N PHE A 71 28.13 33.41 38.39
CA PHE A 71 27.99 34.77 37.85
C PHE A 71 26.85 35.52 38.55
N LYS A 72 27.17 36.28 39.61
CA LYS A 72 26.21 37.15 40.30
C LYS A 72 26.09 38.49 39.57
N VAL A 73 25.27 38.56 38.54
CA VAL A 73 24.85 39.83 37.95
C VAL A 73 24.01 40.59 38.98
N LYS A 74 24.34 41.86 39.21
CA LYS A 74 23.55 42.78 40.04
C LYS A 74 23.36 44.10 39.30
N ASP A 75 22.16 44.64 39.39
CA ASP A 75 21.75 45.98 38.95
C ASP A 75 21.98 46.29 37.44
N LEU A 76 21.04 45.81 36.62
CA LEU A 76 20.61 46.48 35.39
C LEU A 76 19.08 46.56 35.45
N ASN A 77 18.53 47.76 35.40
CA ASN A 77 17.08 47.98 35.55
C ASN A 77 16.34 47.64 34.25
N GLU A 78 15.11 47.17 34.41
CA GLU A 78 14.01 47.29 33.44
C GLU A 78 14.32 46.85 32.00
N HIS A 79 14.75 45.60 31.80
CA HIS A 79 14.30 44.70 30.71
C HIS A 79 14.62 43.25 31.10
N ASN A 80 13.61 42.40 31.26
CA ASN A 80 13.75 41.05 31.83
C ASN A 80 14.25 40.02 30.80
N PHE A 81 15.57 39.98 30.56
CA PHE A 81 16.19 38.85 29.85
C PHE A 81 16.21 37.60 30.73
N SER A 82 15.17 36.75 30.58
CA SER A 82 15.10 35.43 31.19
C SER A 82 16.02 34.45 30.43
N LEU A 83 17.13 34.05 31.07
CA LEU A 83 18.07 33.10 30.49
C LEU A 83 17.63 31.68 30.87
N GLN A 84 16.72 31.09 30.09
CA GLN A 84 16.22 29.72 30.30
C GLN A 84 17.33 28.68 30.05
N LEU A 85 18.00 28.25 31.12
CA LEU A 85 18.83 27.05 31.08
C LEU A 85 17.93 25.83 30.87
N HIS A 86 18.01 25.23 29.68
CA HIS A 86 17.41 23.95 29.37
C HIS A 86 18.23 22.84 30.04
N GLN A 87 17.56 21.86 30.66
CA GLN A 87 18.25 20.75 31.32
C GLN A 87 18.48 19.60 30.34
N GLN A 88 19.66 19.59 29.72
CA GLN A 88 20.09 18.53 28.80
C GLN A 88 20.63 17.30 29.55
N ALA A 89 20.27 16.11 29.07
CA ALA A 89 20.82 14.83 29.47
C ALA A 89 21.21 14.00 28.23
N PHE A 90 22.47 13.55 28.16
CA PHE A 90 22.92 12.62 27.13
C PHE A 90 22.53 11.19 27.54
N ILE A 91 21.89 10.47 26.61
CA ILE A 91 21.38 9.12 26.82
C ILE A 91 22.13 8.18 25.90
N ASN A 92 22.74 7.14 26.47
CA ASN A 92 23.67 6.27 25.77
C ASN A 92 23.62 4.87 26.40
N LYS A 93 23.36 3.86 25.58
CA LYS A 93 23.25 2.46 26.02
C LYS A 93 24.62 1.85 26.35
N ASP A 94 25.66 2.30 25.63
CA ASP A 94 26.90 1.54 25.45
C ASP A 94 28.17 2.24 25.98
N VAL A 95 28.17 3.56 26.20
CA VAL A 95 29.41 4.31 26.53
C VAL A 95 29.28 5.29 27.71
N GLY A 96 30.17 5.12 28.69
CA GLY A 96 30.65 6.20 29.57
C GLY A 96 29.97 6.33 30.94
N PRO A 97 30.72 6.60 32.03
CA PRO A 97 30.17 6.74 33.39
C PRO A 97 29.55 8.13 33.66
N GLN A 98 29.06 8.81 32.62
CA GLN A 98 28.49 10.17 32.68
C GLN A 98 27.18 10.30 31.86
N ASP A 99 26.96 9.42 30.87
CA ASP A 99 25.72 9.37 30.11
C ASP A 99 24.68 8.51 30.88
N VAL A 100 23.38 8.75 30.65
CA VAL A 100 22.30 8.02 31.31
C VAL A 100 21.83 6.86 30.41
N LYS A 101 21.55 5.68 30.98
CA LYS A 101 21.17 4.51 30.17
C LYS A 101 19.79 4.56 29.52
N THR A 102 18.86 5.34 30.06
CA THR A 102 17.46 5.39 29.62
C THR A 102 16.83 6.77 29.84
N ILE A 103 15.84 7.12 29.01
CA ILE A 103 15.05 8.36 29.08
C ILE A 103 14.29 8.41 30.41
N ILE A 104 13.68 7.30 30.82
CA ILE A 104 12.99 7.18 32.11
C ILE A 104 13.92 7.46 33.30
N ALA A 105 15.19 7.04 33.25
CA ALA A 105 16.15 7.34 34.31
C ALA A 105 16.55 8.83 34.33
N ALA A 106 16.72 9.45 33.16
CA ALA A 106 17.06 10.87 33.05
C ALA A 106 15.92 11.79 33.55
N LEU A 107 14.67 11.44 33.22
CA LEU A 107 13.46 12.09 33.75
C LEU A 107 13.30 11.92 35.27
N LYS A 108 13.67 10.77 35.83
CA LYS A 108 13.62 10.52 37.29
C LYS A 108 14.77 11.18 38.07
N ALA A 109 15.93 11.37 37.46
CA ALA A 109 17.08 12.03 38.07
C ALA A 109 16.91 13.55 38.21
N THR A 110 16.06 14.15 37.37
CA THR A 110 15.85 15.59 37.29
C THR A 110 14.55 16.01 37.99
N LYS A 111 14.56 17.15 38.72
CA LYS A 111 13.45 17.61 39.59
C LYS A 111 13.20 19.13 39.55
N THR A 112 13.79 19.83 38.59
CA THR A 112 13.76 21.29 38.47
C THR A 112 12.62 21.78 37.58
N ARG A 113 12.11 22.99 37.86
CA ARG A 113 11.02 23.66 37.12
C ARG A 113 11.52 24.30 35.82
N THR A 114 11.95 23.47 34.88
CA THR A 114 12.55 23.89 33.60
C THR A 114 12.28 22.87 32.51
N ASP A 115 12.34 23.30 31.26
CA ASP A 115 12.36 22.41 30.11
C ASP A 115 13.53 21.42 30.20
N PHE A 116 13.23 20.17 29.86
CA PHE A 116 14.16 19.04 29.89
C PHE A 116 14.38 18.51 28.47
N GLU A 117 15.63 18.22 28.11
CA GLU A 117 15.98 17.66 26.81
C GLU A 117 16.81 16.36 26.95
N ALA A 118 16.28 15.28 26.40
CA ALA A 118 16.93 14.00 26.23
C ALA A 118 17.65 13.95 24.87
N LEU A 119 18.98 13.92 24.88
CA LEU A 119 19.81 13.79 23.67
C LEU A 119 20.22 12.31 23.49
N LEU A 120 19.62 11.61 22.54
CA LEU A 120 19.95 10.20 22.27
C LEU A 120 21.30 10.11 21.52
N VAL A 121 22.21 9.29 22.04
CA VAL A 121 23.59 9.08 21.54
C VAL A 121 23.82 7.60 21.25
N GLY A 122 24.38 7.32 20.07
CA GLY A 122 24.38 6.00 19.45
C GLY A 122 23.51 6.00 18.18
N LEU A 123 23.70 5.02 17.29
CA LEU A 123 22.90 4.94 16.05
C LEU A 123 21.49 4.39 16.32
N THR A 124 21.33 3.55 17.34
CA THR A 124 20.10 2.88 17.73
C THR A 124 19.79 3.09 19.22
N HIS A 125 18.51 3.21 19.57
CA HIS A 125 17.98 3.21 20.94
C HIS A 125 16.82 2.21 21.06
N THR A 126 16.64 1.61 22.24
CA THR A 126 15.55 0.64 22.48
C THR A 126 14.98 0.86 23.88
N GLU A 127 13.79 1.47 23.94
CA GLU A 127 13.11 1.82 25.20
C GLU A 127 11.63 2.12 24.92
N GLN A 128 10.72 1.50 25.67
CA GLN A 128 9.34 1.97 25.78
C GLN A 128 9.27 3.06 26.84
N LEU A 129 8.75 4.23 26.47
CA LEU A 129 8.73 5.43 27.30
C LEU A 129 7.30 5.76 27.74
N ILE A 130 6.98 5.47 29.00
CA ILE A 130 5.73 5.93 29.62
C ILE A 130 6.00 7.27 30.31
N ILE A 131 5.39 8.34 29.79
CA ILE A 131 5.31 9.67 30.40
C ILE A 131 3.95 9.78 31.07
N GLY A 132 3.94 9.81 32.40
CA GLY A 132 2.78 10.21 33.19
C GLY A 132 3.17 11.30 34.19
N LYS A 133 2.25 11.67 35.08
CA LYS A 133 2.42 12.76 36.05
C LYS A 133 3.76 12.77 36.80
N THR A 134 4.32 11.62 37.20
CA THR A 134 5.61 11.56 37.91
C THR A 134 6.83 11.83 37.01
N GLN A 135 6.70 11.69 35.69
CA GLN A 135 7.70 11.99 34.68
C GLN A 135 7.52 13.41 34.14
N ALA A 136 6.27 13.89 34.08
CA ALA A 136 5.90 15.25 33.74
C ALA A 136 6.05 16.25 34.90
N GLU A 137 6.19 15.78 36.15
CA GLU A 137 6.00 16.63 37.33
C GLU A 137 6.94 17.84 37.33
N ASN A 138 6.36 19.05 37.37
CA ASN A 138 7.03 20.35 37.35
C ASN A 138 7.75 20.73 36.03
N ARG A 139 7.58 20.01 34.92
CA ARG A 139 8.14 20.37 33.60
C ARG A 139 7.11 21.07 32.72
N GLU A 140 7.54 22.12 32.01
CA GLU A 140 6.73 22.77 30.96
C GLU A 140 6.88 22.00 29.64
N ARG A 141 8.10 21.65 29.22
CA ARG A 141 8.41 20.77 28.08
C ARG A 141 9.31 19.59 28.43
N ILE A 142 9.06 18.47 27.74
CA ILE A 142 9.97 17.32 27.59
C ILE A 142 10.33 17.21 26.11
N THR A 143 11.60 17.44 25.76
CA THR A 143 12.13 17.26 24.41
C THR A 143 12.96 15.99 24.33
N ILE A 144 12.85 15.23 23.24
CA ILE A 144 13.66 14.04 22.96
C ILE A 144 14.23 14.18 21.55
N THR A 145 15.55 14.31 21.43
CA THR A 145 16.25 14.66 20.19
C THR A 145 17.27 13.59 19.83
N GLY A 146 17.20 13.03 18.62
CA GLY A 146 18.27 12.18 18.08
C GLY A 146 19.53 12.98 17.78
N ASN A 147 20.67 12.55 18.31
CA ASN A 147 21.97 13.22 18.13
C ASN A 147 23.06 12.26 17.58
N GLY A 148 22.80 10.95 17.54
CA GLY A 148 23.63 9.96 16.88
C GLY A 148 25.04 9.90 17.45
N LEU A 149 26.07 10.09 16.61
CA LEU A 149 27.47 10.17 17.05
C LEU A 149 27.85 11.54 17.66
N ARG A 150 26.91 12.20 18.35
CA ARG A 150 26.97 13.60 18.83
C ARG A 150 27.24 14.60 17.69
N LYS A 151 26.52 14.41 16.58
CA LYS A 151 26.66 15.14 15.30
C LYS A 151 25.30 15.49 14.67
N GLU A 152 24.24 15.59 15.49
CA GLU A 152 22.87 15.85 15.02
C GLU A 152 22.38 14.80 13.99
N GLN A 153 22.97 13.60 14.03
CA GLN A 153 22.56 12.47 13.20
C GLN A 153 21.30 11.84 13.78
N ARG A 154 20.35 11.51 12.90
CA ARG A 154 19.10 10.83 13.24
C ARG A 154 19.38 9.51 13.98
N VAL A 155 18.57 9.20 14.99
CA VAL A 155 18.71 7.98 15.81
C VAL A 155 17.53 7.05 15.56
N GLN A 156 17.83 5.77 15.32
CA GLN A 156 16.82 4.73 15.16
C GLN A 156 16.25 4.32 16.52
N TRP A 157 14.95 4.44 16.75
CA TRP A 157 14.30 4.13 18.03
C TRP A 157 13.22 3.05 17.84
N ALA A 158 13.37 1.94 18.56
CA ALA A 158 12.40 0.83 18.63
C ALA A 158 11.86 0.60 20.06
N GLY A 159 10.69 -0.03 20.18
CA GLY A 159 10.07 -0.39 21.46
C GLY A 159 10.46 -1.79 21.99
N GLY A 160 11.21 -2.58 21.22
CA GLY A 160 11.49 -4.01 21.47
C GLY A 160 12.14 -4.62 20.23
N SER A 161 11.97 -5.93 20.01
CA SER A 161 12.21 -6.52 18.67
C SER A 161 11.04 -6.24 17.72
N GLU A 162 11.27 -6.36 16.41
CA GLU A 162 10.26 -6.03 15.37
C GLU A 162 8.96 -6.84 15.49
N ASN A 163 9.00 -8.01 16.15
CA ASN A 163 7.86 -8.89 16.37
C ASN A 163 7.08 -8.60 17.66
N GLU A 164 7.66 -7.94 18.66
CA GLU A 164 7.07 -7.71 19.98
C GLU A 164 6.27 -6.39 20.03
N GLY A 165 5.43 -6.11 19.03
CA GLY A 165 4.86 -4.78 18.79
C GLY A 165 3.34 -4.64 18.79
N GLU A 166 2.56 -5.66 18.46
CA GLU A 166 1.13 -5.49 18.16
C GLU A 166 0.33 -4.94 19.37
N GLY A 167 -0.40 -3.83 19.15
CA GLY A 167 -1.13 -3.10 20.20
C GLY A 167 -0.26 -2.31 21.19
N LEU A 168 1.07 -2.39 21.11
CA LEU A 168 2.02 -1.64 21.94
C LEU A 168 2.48 -0.35 21.28
N PHE A 169 3.02 0.57 22.08
CA PHE A 169 3.49 1.89 21.63
C PHE A 169 4.89 2.19 22.18
N ILE A 170 5.75 2.79 21.37
CA ILE A 170 7.11 3.19 21.81
C ILE A 170 7.04 4.32 22.86
N VAL A 171 6.12 5.26 22.69
CA VAL A 171 5.88 6.36 23.63
C VAL A 171 4.41 6.39 24.04
N ILE A 172 4.15 6.36 25.34
CA ILE A 172 2.81 6.49 25.92
C ILE A 172 2.77 7.75 26.79
N VAL A 173 1.92 8.71 26.43
CA VAL A 173 1.69 9.94 27.19
C VAL A 173 0.34 9.81 27.90
N MET A 174 0.39 9.58 29.21
CA MET A 174 -0.78 9.36 30.06
C MET A 174 -1.60 10.65 30.25
N ASN A 175 -2.90 10.50 30.48
CA ASN A 175 -3.84 11.62 30.70
C ASN A 175 -3.48 12.57 31.84
N ASP A 176 -2.74 12.12 32.86
CA ASP A 176 -2.26 12.97 33.95
C ASP A 176 -0.99 13.78 33.63
N THR A 177 -0.50 13.71 32.39
CA THR A 177 0.61 14.53 31.85
C THR A 177 0.15 15.96 31.57
N ASN A 178 0.88 16.92 32.16
CA ASN A 178 0.68 18.37 31.96
C ASN A 178 1.96 19.06 31.46
N SER A 179 2.72 18.39 30.60
CA SER A 179 3.90 18.93 29.91
C SER A 179 3.72 18.77 28.40
N VAL A 180 4.24 19.70 27.61
CA VAL A 180 4.37 19.52 26.15
C VAL A 180 5.44 18.47 25.87
N VAL A 181 5.15 17.48 25.01
CA VAL A 181 6.11 16.45 24.62
C VAL A 181 6.56 16.69 23.18
N GLN A 182 7.85 16.90 22.98
CA GLN A 182 8.45 17.16 21.67
C GLN A 182 9.45 16.06 21.31
N ILE A 183 9.32 15.45 20.12
CA ILE A 183 10.24 14.43 19.61
C ILE A 183 10.84 14.94 18.30
N ARG A 184 12.18 14.83 18.19
CA ARG A 184 12.95 15.42 17.10
C ARG A 184 14.00 14.47 16.52
N ASN A 185 14.17 14.49 15.20
CA ASN A 185 15.28 13.81 14.52
C ASN A 185 15.41 12.32 14.90
N ILE A 186 14.28 11.60 14.91
CA ILE A 186 14.19 10.16 15.16
C ILE A 186 13.83 9.43 13.87
N GLU A 187 14.35 8.23 13.70
CA GLU A 187 13.85 7.24 12.75
C GLU A 187 13.17 6.11 13.53
N MET A 188 11.92 5.78 13.22
CA MET A 188 11.34 4.52 13.64
C MET A 188 11.68 3.46 12.59
N ILE A 189 12.37 2.40 13.01
CA ILE A 189 12.61 1.19 12.20
C ILE A 189 11.36 0.30 12.20
N LYS A 190 11.35 -0.77 11.38
CA LYS A 190 10.18 -1.66 11.25
C LYS A 190 9.74 -2.19 12.63
N TRP A 191 8.53 -1.82 13.03
CA TRP A 191 7.96 -2.08 14.35
C TRP A 191 6.46 -2.31 14.16
N LYS A 192 5.95 -3.46 14.61
CA LYS A 192 4.52 -3.86 14.45
C LYS A 192 3.54 -3.10 15.36
N GLY A 193 4.04 -2.21 16.23
CA GLY A 193 3.23 -1.39 17.11
C GLY A 193 3.11 0.05 16.63
N GLY A 194 2.40 0.87 17.40
CA GLY A 194 2.39 2.32 17.18
C GLY A 194 3.67 3.00 17.66
N PHE A 195 3.90 4.23 17.19
CA PHE A 195 4.98 5.07 17.69
C PHE A 195 4.56 5.82 18.96
N ILE A 196 3.42 6.51 18.94
CA ILE A 196 2.88 7.29 20.07
C ILE A 196 1.44 6.91 20.36
N LYS A 197 1.11 6.73 21.64
CA LYS A 197 -0.25 6.93 22.15
C LYS A 197 -0.26 8.10 23.11
N SER A 198 -1.06 9.12 22.84
CA SER A 198 -1.25 10.26 23.73
C SER A 198 -2.70 10.34 24.19
N ASP A 199 -2.97 9.96 25.44
CA ASP A 199 -4.22 10.26 26.14
C ASP A 199 -4.09 11.57 26.97
N GLY A 200 -2.98 12.32 26.78
CA GLY A 200 -2.53 13.45 27.60
C GLY A 200 -3.47 14.67 27.64
N ASN A 201 -3.23 15.60 28.57
CA ASN A 201 -3.91 16.90 28.61
C ASN A 201 -3.05 18.04 28.01
N LYS A 202 -2.10 17.71 27.12
CA LYS A 202 -1.17 18.66 26.49
C LYS A 202 -0.82 18.30 25.04
N GLN A 203 -0.19 19.29 24.41
CA GLN A 203 0.31 19.29 23.04
C GLN A 203 1.46 18.28 22.84
N ILE A 204 1.44 17.63 21.68
CA ILE A 204 2.52 16.76 21.18
C ILE A 204 3.15 17.43 19.95
N ILE A 205 4.48 17.37 19.79
CA ILE A 205 5.19 18.01 18.67
C ILE A 205 6.19 17.04 18.05
N LEU A 206 6.09 16.78 16.75
CA LEU A 206 7.03 15.95 15.97
C LEU A 206 7.79 16.83 14.98
N HIS A 207 9.12 16.64 14.87
CA HIS A 207 9.99 17.48 14.04
C HIS A 207 11.13 16.68 13.40
N ASP A 208 11.29 16.73 12.07
CA ASP A 208 12.38 16.05 11.33
C ASP A 208 12.42 14.50 11.51
N CYS A 209 11.29 13.87 11.83
CA CYS A 209 11.22 12.43 12.12
C CYS A 209 10.86 11.58 10.87
N ILE A 210 11.30 10.33 10.84
CA ILE A 210 10.87 9.33 9.84
C ILE A 210 10.20 8.15 10.53
N PHE A 211 9.11 7.64 9.96
CA PHE A 211 8.33 6.52 10.49
C PHE A 211 8.17 5.43 9.43
N ASN A 212 9.02 4.38 9.50
CA ASN A 212 9.00 3.28 8.53
C ASN A 212 8.10 2.13 9.00
N GLY A 213 7.26 1.62 8.10
CA GLY A 213 6.53 0.35 8.26
C GLY A 213 5.16 0.42 8.94
N GLY A 214 4.60 1.61 9.19
CA GLY A 214 3.22 1.79 9.69
C GLY A 214 3.07 2.15 11.18
N GLY A 215 4.05 2.80 11.80
CA GLY A 215 4.03 3.15 13.22
C GLY A 215 3.00 4.21 13.63
N THR A 216 1.75 3.78 13.83
CA THR A 216 0.60 4.63 14.20
C THR A 216 0.88 5.59 15.35
N ILE A 217 0.47 6.84 15.16
CA ILE A 217 0.32 7.86 16.20
C ILE A 217 -1.16 7.96 16.54
N VAL A 218 -1.55 7.64 17.77
CA VAL A 218 -2.90 7.87 18.31
C VAL A 218 -2.85 9.12 19.21
N HIS A 219 -3.61 10.14 18.83
CA HIS A 219 -3.75 11.38 19.60
C HIS A 219 -5.19 11.54 20.09
N ASN A 220 -5.33 11.33 21.40
CA ASN A 220 -6.56 11.31 22.18
C ASN A 220 -6.47 12.38 23.30
N SER A 221 -5.97 13.55 22.94
CA SER A 221 -5.71 14.70 23.83
C SER A 221 -6.53 15.89 23.34
N PRO A 222 -7.18 16.70 24.20
CA PRO A 222 -7.98 17.86 23.78
C PRO A 222 -7.14 19.01 23.17
N GLU A 223 -5.82 18.89 23.21
CA GLU A 223 -4.86 19.88 22.74
C GLU A 223 -4.29 19.48 21.35
N LYS A 224 -3.38 20.29 20.80
CA LYS A 224 -2.84 20.09 19.45
C LYS A 224 -1.82 18.94 19.33
N LEU A 225 -1.86 18.22 18.20
CA LEU A 225 -0.70 17.50 17.63
C LEU A 225 -0.06 18.37 16.53
N ASP A 226 1.22 18.72 16.68
CA ASP A 226 2.05 19.31 15.62
C ASP A 226 2.88 18.24 14.91
N VAL A 227 2.89 18.27 13.58
CA VAL A 227 3.71 17.37 12.74
C VAL A 227 4.49 18.20 11.72
N LEU A 228 5.81 18.31 11.90
CA LEU A 228 6.67 19.25 11.19
C LEU A 228 7.78 18.51 10.46
N TYR A 229 7.88 18.66 9.13
CA TYR A 229 8.96 18.09 8.32
C TYR A 229 9.18 16.58 8.54
N CYS A 230 8.10 15.82 8.78
CA CYS A 230 8.16 14.39 9.06
C CYS A 230 7.84 13.55 7.80
N GLU A 231 8.44 12.37 7.68
CA GLU A 231 8.16 11.40 6.62
C GLU A 231 7.53 10.13 7.19
N PHE A 232 6.40 9.71 6.61
CA PHE A 232 5.68 8.49 6.95
C PHE A 232 5.74 7.54 5.75
N ILE A 233 6.37 6.39 5.95
CA ILE A 233 6.70 5.45 4.88
C ILE A 233 6.06 4.10 5.24
N GLY A 234 5.11 3.66 4.41
CA GLY A 234 4.46 2.35 4.57
C GLY A 234 5.35 1.20 4.08
N ASN A 235 4.77 0.00 3.96
CA ASN A 235 5.51 -1.17 3.50
C ASN A 235 5.48 -1.39 1.98
N GLY A 236 4.59 -0.73 1.23
CA GLY A 236 4.46 -0.88 -0.23
C GLY A 236 3.88 -2.22 -0.73
N ASP A 237 4.18 -3.32 -0.05
CA ASP A 237 3.98 -4.74 -0.45
C ASP A 237 2.51 -5.23 -0.50
N ASN A 238 1.56 -4.41 -0.96
CA ASN A 238 0.10 -4.63 -0.96
C ASN A 238 -0.58 -4.86 0.40
N ASN A 239 0.14 -5.31 1.42
CA ASN A 239 -0.35 -5.55 2.78
C ASN A 239 -0.89 -4.26 3.40
N TYR A 240 -2.16 -4.29 3.82
CA TYR A 240 -2.78 -3.16 4.50
C TYR A 240 -2.13 -2.90 5.86
N ILE A 241 -1.80 -1.65 6.12
CA ILE A 241 -1.25 -1.17 7.39
C ILE A 241 -2.31 -0.41 8.19
N GLU A 242 -2.05 -0.25 9.48
CA GLU A 242 -2.78 0.70 10.30
C GLU A 242 -2.52 2.15 9.90
N THR A 243 -3.47 3.02 10.29
CA THR A 243 -3.42 4.46 10.04
C THR A 243 -2.11 5.09 10.54
N PHE A 244 -1.48 5.99 9.79
CA PHE A 244 -0.25 6.66 10.26
C PHE A 244 -0.55 7.63 11.43
N ILE A 245 -1.60 8.46 11.32
CA ILE A 245 -2.02 9.40 12.36
C ILE A 245 -3.54 9.30 12.58
N SER A 246 -3.96 8.89 13.77
CA SER A 246 -5.36 8.83 14.20
C SER A 246 -5.61 9.87 15.29
N ILE A 247 -6.46 10.84 15.00
CA ILE A 247 -6.94 11.86 15.93
C ILE A 247 -8.34 11.45 16.41
N THR A 248 -8.47 11.12 17.69
CA THR A 248 -9.77 10.83 18.35
C THR A 248 -10.22 11.97 19.28
N HIS A 249 -9.32 12.89 19.63
CA HIS A 249 -9.69 14.09 20.37
C HIS A 249 -8.73 15.25 20.06
N GLY A 250 -9.14 16.48 20.39
CA GLY A 250 -8.35 17.68 20.09
C GLY A 250 -8.25 17.94 18.60
N PHE A 251 -7.05 18.28 18.11
CA PHE A 251 -6.82 18.62 16.71
C PHE A 251 -5.36 18.45 16.25
N ILE A 252 -5.15 18.50 14.93
CA ILE A 252 -3.82 18.41 14.28
C ILE A 252 -3.51 19.67 13.49
N GLU A 253 -2.25 20.11 13.55
CA GLU A 253 -1.64 20.97 12.52
C GLU A 253 -0.41 20.26 11.93
N ALA A 254 -0.50 19.85 10.66
CA ALA A 254 0.58 19.17 9.94
C ALA A 254 1.18 20.08 8.87
N PHE A 255 2.50 20.25 8.87
CA PHE A 255 3.23 21.16 7.97
C PHE A 255 4.40 20.45 7.28
N ASN A 256 4.58 20.70 5.98
CA ASN A 256 5.75 20.28 5.20
C ASN A 256 6.11 18.79 5.34
N SER A 257 5.11 17.94 5.57
CA SER A 257 5.29 16.52 5.92
C SER A 257 4.79 15.61 4.81
N LYS A 258 5.39 14.42 4.73
CA LYS A 258 5.29 13.52 3.57
C LYS A 258 4.72 12.17 3.99
N PHE A 259 3.77 11.64 3.21
CA PHE A 259 3.12 10.36 3.44
C PHE A 259 3.20 9.52 2.17
N THR A 260 3.88 8.37 2.22
CA THR A 260 4.18 7.53 1.05
C THR A 260 4.09 6.05 1.31
N GLN A 261 3.75 5.26 0.28
CA GLN A 261 3.83 3.79 0.28
C GLN A 261 2.97 3.11 1.37
N GLY A 262 2.02 3.86 1.95
CA GLY A 262 0.97 3.34 2.81
C GLY A 262 -0.09 2.62 1.99
N SER A 263 -0.58 1.48 2.51
CA SER A 263 -1.72 0.75 1.94
C SER A 263 -2.81 0.65 2.99
N PHE A 264 -4.01 1.12 2.68
CA PHE A 264 -5.11 1.24 3.64
C PHE A 264 -6.38 0.63 3.08
N ASN A 265 -7.27 0.10 3.92
CA ASN A 265 -8.56 -0.45 3.50
C ASN A 265 -9.56 -0.48 4.66
N GLY A 266 -10.82 -0.19 4.39
CA GLY A 266 -11.87 -0.05 5.40
C GLY A 266 -12.09 1.40 5.85
N GLU A 267 -13.23 1.63 6.48
CA GLU A 267 -13.60 2.94 7.03
C GLU A 267 -12.74 3.30 8.26
N GLY A 268 -12.41 4.60 8.41
CA GLY A 268 -11.54 5.06 9.49
C GLY A 268 -10.06 4.69 9.31
N LYS A 269 -9.65 4.30 8.09
CA LYS A 269 -8.24 4.03 7.73
C LYS A 269 -7.69 5.07 6.75
N GLY A 270 -6.43 5.43 6.90
CA GLY A 270 -5.79 6.43 6.04
C GLY A 270 -4.42 6.91 6.50
N CYS A 271 -3.86 7.90 5.80
CA CYS A 271 -2.63 8.56 6.28
C CYS A 271 -2.93 9.43 7.50
N ILE A 272 -3.94 10.30 7.41
CA ILE A 272 -4.47 11.08 8.53
C ILE A 272 -5.96 10.77 8.67
N VAL A 273 -6.36 10.25 9.83
CA VAL A 273 -7.76 10.00 10.18
C VAL A 273 -8.15 10.92 11.33
N ILE A 274 -9.28 11.62 11.20
CA ILE A 274 -9.78 12.54 12.21
C ILE A 274 -11.23 12.17 12.55
N SER A 275 -11.47 11.95 13.84
CA SER A 275 -12.69 11.38 14.39
C SER A 275 -13.14 12.10 15.66
N GLU A 276 -14.40 11.85 16.08
CA GLU A 276 -15.08 12.50 17.21
C GLU A 276 -15.14 14.04 17.15
N GLU A 277 -15.38 14.71 18.29
CA GLU A 277 -15.56 16.16 18.39
C GLU A 277 -14.21 16.90 18.28
N ASN A 278 -13.95 17.49 17.11
CA ASN A 278 -12.77 18.30 16.79
C ASN A 278 -13.22 19.68 16.28
N THR A 279 -12.56 20.74 16.75
CA THR A 279 -12.95 22.13 16.44
C THR A 279 -12.40 22.60 15.10
N GLN A 280 -11.09 22.49 14.90
CA GLN A 280 -10.40 22.93 13.68
C GLN A 280 -9.09 22.15 13.50
N SER A 281 -8.87 21.57 12.33
CA SER A 281 -7.56 20.99 11.96
C SER A 281 -6.97 21.63 10.70
N ILE A 282 -5.65 21.66 10.61
CA ILE A 282 -4.89 22.28 9.52
C ILE A 282 -3.89 21.28 8.94
N ILE A 283 -3.82 21.19 7.61
CA ILE A 283 -2.80 20.41 6.89
C ILE A 283 -2.24 21.35 5.81
N GLU A 284 -0.93 21.54 5.78
CA GLU A 284 -0.31 22.59 4.98
C GLU A 284 1.01 22.16 4.33
N SER A 285 1.16 22.44 3.03
CA SER A 285 2.36 22.11 2.23
C SER A 285 2.80 20.64 2.33
N CYS A 286 1.87 19.72 2.58
CA CYS A 286 2.15 18.29 2.75
C CYS A 286 2.08 17.51 1.42
N GLU A 287 2.69 16.33 1.38
CA GLU A 287 2.65 15.42 0.22
C GLU A 287 2.04 14.06 0.59
N PHE A 288 1.11 13.57 -0.23
CA PHE A 288 0.44 12.28 -0.10
C PHE A 288 0.57 11.52 -1.43
N ILE A 289 1.73 10.93 -1.68
CA ILE A 289 2.11 10.36 -2.98
C ILE A 289 2.39 8.86 -2.87
N GLU A 290 2.13 8.08 -3.92
CA GLU A 290 2.45 6.64 -3.97
C GLU A 290 1.75 5.82 -2.85
N ASN A 291 0.54 6.21 -2.44
CA ASN A 291 -0.27 5.48 -1.45
C ASN A 291 -1.41 4.70 -2.13
N LYS A 292 -1.75 3.52 -1.59
CA LYS A 292 -2.82 2.65 -2.09
C LYS A 292 -4.03 2.70 -1.17
N PHE A 293 -5.10 3.34 -1.64
CA PHE A 293 -6.37 3.47 -0.92
C PHE A 293 -7.38 2.41 -1.39
N GLY A 294 -7.64 1.44 -0.52
CA GLY A 294 -8.73 0.47 -0.61
C GLY A 294 -10.09 1.08 -0.23
N LEU A 295 -11.13 0.26 -0.23
CA LEU A 295 -12.52 0.70 -0.08
C LEU A 295 -12.73 1.49 1.22
N ASN A 296 -13.41 2.62 1.15
CA ASN A 296 -13.72 3.54 2.27
C ASN A 296 -12.52 4.17 3.02
N SER A 297 -11.29 3.89 2.60
CA SER A 297 -10.07 4.53 3.14
C SER A 297 -9.72 5.83 2.39
N ALA A 298 -8.92 6.71 2.98
CA ALA A 298 -8.47 7.93 2.30
C ALA A 298 -7.09 8.45 2.73
N GLY A 299 -6.46 9.31 1.94
CA GLY A 299 -5.26 10.05 2.35
C GLY A 299 -5.53 10.91 3.60
N ILE A 300 -6.61 11.69 3.56
CA ILE A 300 -7.20 12.35 4.72
C ILE A 300 -8.64 11.85 4.85
N SER A 301 -8.96 11.13 5.93
CA SER A 301 -10.31 10.68 6.24
C SER A 301 -10.84 11.37 7.48
N ILE A 302 -11.81 12.26 7.31
CA ILE A 302 -12.66 12.74 8.40
C ILE A 302 -13.83 11.76 8.54
N SER A 303 -14.24 11.42 9.77
CA SER A 303 -15.37 10.51 10.02
C SER A 303 -16.49 11.11 10.89
N SER A 304 -16.33 12.35 11.34
CA SER A 304 -17.22 13.06 12.26
C SER A 304 -17.56 14.48 11.79
N GLN A 305 -18.56 15.12 12.43
CA GLN A 305 -18.86 16.54 12.21
C GLN A 305 -17.81 17.44 12.91
N ILE A 306 -16.63 17.55 12.30
CA ILE A 306 -15.63 18.56 12.64
C ILE A 306 -16.15 19.94 12.21
N SER A 307 -15.96 21.00 13.00
CA SER A 307 -16.44 22.33 12.59
C SER A 307 -15.62 22.98 11.45
N LEU A 308 -14.32 22.67 11.30
CA LEU A 308 -13.50 23.11 10.16
C LEU A 308 -12.32 22.17 9.87
N ILE A 309 -12.14 21.77 8.61
CA ILE A 309 -10.85 21.31 8.07
C ILE A 309 -10.28 22.36 7.12
N THR A 310 -8.99 22.67 7.26
CA THR A 310 -8.24 23.53 6.33
C THR A 310 -7.07 22.75 5.74
N ILE A 311 -7.09 22.55 4.42
CA ILE A 311 -6.01 21.94 3.64
C ILE A 311 -5.48 23.04 2.74
N ARG A 312 -4.24 23.50 2.91
CA ARG A 312 -3.77 24.72 2.23
C ARG A 312 -2.31 24.69 1.84
N SER A 313 -1.92 25.61 0.97
CA SER A 313 -0.52 25.79 0.59
C SER A 313 -0.30 27.20 0.07
N ASN A 314 0.78 27.45 -0.67
CA ASN A 314 0.99 28.69 -1.39
C ASN A 314 1.46 28.42 -2.84
N ALA A 315 1.52 29.45 -3.68
CA ALA A 315 1.86 29.30 -5.09
C ALA A 315 3.30 28.79 -5.36
N ALA A 316 4.25 29.00 -4.44
CA ALA A 316 5.64 28.57 -4.57
C ALA A 316 5.91 27.17 -3.98
N GLN A 317 5.05 26.70 -3.08
CA GLN A 317 5.07 25.37 -2.49
C GLN A 317 3.63 24.87 -2.36
N ARG A 318 3.21 24.04 -3.31
CA ARG A 318 1.86 23.48 -3.42
C ARG A 318 1.76 22.14 -2.69
N GLN A 319 0.62 21.86 -2.07
CA GLN A 319 0.33 20.57 -1.44
C GLN A 319 -0.02 19.57 -2.53
N LYS A 320 0.35 18.29 -2.38
CA LYS A 320 0.21 17.30 -3.46
C LYS A 320 -0.45 16.00 -2.99
N PHE A 321 -1.37 15.48 -3.80
CA PHE A 321 -1.90 14.13 -3.73
C PHE A 321 -1.68 13.42 -5.08
N SER A 322 -1.13 12.20 -5.07
CA SER A 322 -1.05 11.38 -6.28
C SER A 322 -1.07 9.89 -6.02
N GLY A 323 -1.71 9.14 -6.91
CA GLY A 323 -1.79 7.68 -6.86
C GLY A 323 -0.50 7.02 -7.35
N LEU A 324 -0.59 5.71 -7.59
CA LEU A 324 0.49 4.90 -8.18
C LEU A 324 0.49 4.99 -9.73
N GLY A 325 -0.68 5.19 -10.34
CA GLY A 325 -0.77 5.45 -11.78
C GLY A 325 -2.18 5.43 -12.34
N ILE A 326 -2.26 5.09 -13.63
CA ILE A 326 -3.52 4.79 -14.34
C ILE A 326 -3.84 3.29 -14.27
N VAL A 327 -2.83 2.43 -14.11
CA VAL A 327 -2.98 0.97 -14.00
C VAL A 327 -3.43 0.57 -12.59
N ASP A 328 -2.78 1.11 -11.56
CA ASP A 328 -3.09 0.86 -10.15
C ASP A 328 -4.33 1.64 -9.69
N ALA A 329 -5.50 1.08 -9.95
CA ALA A 329 -6.77 1.70 -9.58
C ALA A 329 -7.03 1.67 -8.05
N LEU A 330 -7.47 2.81 -7.52
CA LEU A 330 -7.80 3.04 -6.11
C LEU A 330 -9.30 2.79 -5.85
N LYS A 331 -9.65 2.16 -4.72
CA LYS A 331 -11.04 1.97 -4.25
C LYS A 331 -11.47 3.01 -3.21
N GLY A 332 -10.53 3.83 -2.74
CA GLY A 332 -10.74 4.89 -1.74
C GLY A 332 -10.57 6.29 -2.33
N TYR A 333 -10.17 7.24 -1.48
CA TYR A 333 -10.15 8.67 -1.80
C TYR A 333 -8.79 9.33 -1.50
N PHE A 334 -8.49 10.50 -2.06
CA PHE A 334 -7.41 11.32 -1.50
C PHE A 334 -7.89 12.08 -0.25
N ILE A 335 -9.11 12.63 -0.30
CA ILE A 335 -9.78 13.29 0.82
C ILE A 335 -11.22 12.79 0.91
N ARG A 336 -11.65 12.39 2.11
CA ARG A 336 -13.05 12.09 2.46
C ARG A 336 -13.46 13.00 3.63
N SER A 337 -14.45 13.88 3.41
CA SER A 337 -14.88 14.89 4.39
C SER A 337 -16.36 14.79 4.76
N PHE A 338 -16.65 14.77 6.06
CA PHE A 338 -17.96 15.04 6.68
C PHE A 338 -17.94 16.32 7.55
N ALA A 339 -16.91 17.16 7.41
CA ALA A 339 -16.76 18.37 8.20
C ALA A 339 -17.80 19.44 7.80
N VAL A 340 -18.29 20.20 8.78
CA VAL A 340 -19.22 21.32 8.56
C VAL A 340 -18.60 22.38 7.65
N LYS A 341 -17.29 22.60 7.75
CA LYS A 341 -16.54 23.45 6.83
C LYS A 341 -15.34 22.72 6.26
N THR A 342 -15.20 22.73 4.93
CA THR A 342 -14.08 22.15 4.20
C THR A 342 -13.44 23.23 3.33
N HIS A 343 -12.27 23.73 3.73
CA HIS A 343 -11.48 24.70 2.97
C HIS A 343 -10.26 24.00 2.37
N ILE A 344 -10.11 24.05 1.05
CA ILE A 344 -8.97 23.45 0.32
C ILE A 344 -8.35 24.53 -0.58
N SER A 345 -7.03 24.76 -0.49
CA SER A 345 -6.36 25.64 -1.45
C SER A 345 -4.92 25.27 -1.83
N PHE A 346 -4.45 25.78 -2.97
CA PHE A 346 -3.10 25.58 -3.52
C PHE A 346 -2.66 24.10 -3.51
N THR A 347 -3.59 23.21 -3.84
CA THR A 347 -3.40 21.76 -3.80
C THR A 347 -3.48 21.14 -5.20
N ASP A 348 -2.60 20.18 -5.48
CA ASP A 348 -2.50 19.43 -6.72
C ASP A 348 -2.98 17.99 -6.50
N PHE A 349 -4.11 17.64 -7.12
CA PHE A 349 -4.65 16.28 -7.18
C PHE A 349 -4.31 15.71 -8.56
N CYS A 350 -3.31 14.83 -8.63
CA CYS A 350 -2.67 14.45 -9.88
C CYS A 350 -2.51 12.94 -10.04
N ILE A 351 -2.83 12.41 -11.22
CA ILE A 351 -2.51 11.02 -11.65
C ILE A 351 -3.09 9.96 -10.70
N ALA A 352 -4.35 9.61 -10.94
CA ALA A 352 -4.99 8.45 -10.33
C ALA A 352 -6.10 7.88 -11.22
N SER A 353 -6.29 6.57 -11.15
CA SER A 353 -7.55 5.93 -11.56
C SER A 353 -8.28 5.41 -10.33
N PHE A 354 -9.61 5.52 -10.33
CA PHE A 354 -10.50 5.15 -9.24
C PHE A 354 -11.58 4.18 -9.72
N ILE A 355 -11.90 3.22 -8.87
CA ILE A 355 -12.92 2.18 -9.03
C ILE A 355 -13.82 2.15 -7.79
N ASP A 356 -14.90 1.36 -7.82
CA ASP A 356 -15.81 1.15 -6.69
C ASP A 356 -16.35 2.46 -6.05
N SER A 357 -16.63 3.46 -6.88
CA SER A 357 -17.06 4.82 -6.50
C SER A 357 -16.02 5.65 -5.70
N GLY A 358 -14.74 5.30 -5.75
CA GLY A 358 -13.64 6.18 -5.35
C GLY A 358 -13.51 7.41 -6.26
N CYS A 359 -12.94 8.49 -5.71
CA CYS A 359 -12.60 9.73 -6.42
C CYS A 359 -11.52 10.51 -5.63
N ALA A 360 -10.91 11.55 -6.20
CA ALA A 360 -9.91 12.34 -5.47
C ALA A 360 -10.49 13.02 -4.21
N LEU A 361 -11.59 13.76 -4.35
CA LEU A 361 -12.25 14.46 -3.24
C LEU A 361 -13.70 14.03 -3.10
N LEU A 362 -14.05 13.42 -1.97
CA LEU A 362 -15.42 13.16 -1.53
C LEU A 362 -15.80 14.11 -0.40
N ILE A 363 -16.91 14.83 -0.55
CA ILE A 363 -17.59 15.57 0.51
C ILE A 363 -19.02 15.04 0.63
N SER A 364 -19.42 14.59 1.82
CA SER A 364 -20.70 13.91 2.05
C SER A 364 -21.34 14.29 3.39
N ASP A 365 -22.66 14.11 3.52
CA ASP A 365 -23.38 14.08 4.80
C ASP A 365 -24.15 12.76 5.08
N ASP A 366 -23.94 11.72 4.27
CA ASP A 366 -24.73 10.46 4.25
C ASP A 366 -24.87 9.75 5.60
N ASN A 367 -23.89 9.91 6.50
CA ASN A 367 -23.87 9.29 7.83
C ASN A 367 -24.74 10.02 8.88
N GLN A 368 -25.47 11.09 8.54
CA GLN A 368 -26.11 11.99 9.51
C GLN A 368 -27.64 11.99 9.44
N GLN A 369 -28.30 11.28 10.37
CA GLN A 369 -29.75 11.44 10.64
C GLN A 369 -30.12 12.77 11.34
N THR A 370 -29.18 13.71 11.49
CA THR A 370 -29.38 14.92 12.28
C THR A 370 -30.16 15.99 11.52
N ASN A 371 -31.26 16.45 12.11
CA ASN A 371 -31.94 17.70 11.72
C ASN A 371 -31.11 18.95 12.13
N SER A 372 -29.82 19.00 11.79
CA SER A 372 -28.93 20.10 12.16
C SER A 372 -29.25 21.34 11.33
N SER A 373 -29.49 22.47 11.99
CA SER A 373 -29.71 23.77 11.35
C SER A 373 -28.42 24.45 10.85
N ASN A 374 -27.33 23.69 10.74
CA ASN A 374 -25.99 24.21 10.46
C ASN A 374 -25.77 24.23 8.95
N GLU A 375 -25.40 25.38 8.40
CA GLU A 375 -25.07 25.52 6.99
C GLU A 375 -23.63 25.02 6.77
N GLN A 376 -23.46 24.01 5.90
CA GLN A 376 -22.15 23.53 5.51
C GLN A 376 -21.47 24.50 4.54
N GLU A 377 -20.14 24.60 4.58
CA GLU A 377 -19.37 25.50 3.74
C GLU A 377 -18.22 24.76 3.05
N VAL A 378 -18.18 24.82 1.72
CA VAL A 378 -17.11 24.22 0.92
C VAL A 378 -16.45 25.31 0.08
N VAL A 379 -15.17 25.56 0.36
CA VAL A 379 -14.33 26.53 -0.35
C VAL A 379 -13.15 25.80 -0.96
N ILE A 380 -13.01 25.86 -2.28
CA ILE A 380 -11.91 25.22 -3.02
C ILE A 380 -11.29 26.28 -3.92
N SER A 381 -10.02 26.63 -3.71
CA SER A 381 -9.36 27.68 -4.50
C SER A 381 -7.93 27.36 -4.93
N ASP A 382 -7.53 27.86 -6.08
CA ASP A 382 -6.13 27.80 -6.54
C ASP A 382 -5.61 26.36 -6.70
N CYS A 383 -6.51 25.37 -6.83
CA CYS A 383 -6.20 23.93 -6.92
C CYS A 383 -6.11 23.44 -8.37
N ILE A 384 -5.32 22.38 -8.59
CA ILE A 384 -5.20 21.66 -9.87
C ILE A 384 -5.76 20.25 -9.70
N PHE A 385 -6.60 19.81 -10.63
CA PHE A 385 -7.14 18.46 -10.71
C PHE A 385 -6.79 17.89 -12.10
N LYS A 386 -5.76 17.03 -12.18
CA LYS A 386 -5.21 16.51 -13.45
C LYS A 386 -5.11 14.98 -13.48
N TYR A 387 -5.52 14.36 -14.59
CA TYR A 387 -5.43 12.90 -14.79
C TYR A 387 -6.15 12.07 -13.72
N LEU A 388 -7.34 12.52 -13.32
CA LEU A 388 -8.18 11.81 -12.35
C LEU A 388 -9.28 11.07 -13.12
N ARG A 389 -9.13 9.75 -13.25
CA ARG A 389 -10.10 8.87 -13.93
C ARG A 389 -10.96 8.14 -12.90
N GLY A 390 -12.27 8.16 -13.01
CA GLY A 390 -13.19 7.42 -12.13
C GLY A 390 -14.12 6.53 -12.95
N GLN A 391 -14.29 5.27 -12.53
CA GLN A 391 -15.38 4.42 -13.03
C GLN A 391 -16.73 4.74 -12.36
N GLY A 392 -16.71 5.45 -11.22
CA GLY A 392 -17.89 6.05 -10.61
C GLY A 392 -18.26 7.40 -11.24
N HIS A 393 -19.11 8.15 -10.53
CA HIS A 393 -19.75 9.39 -11.00
C HIS A 393 -18.76 10.46 -11.51
N SER A 394 -17.65 10.68 -10.80
CA SER A 394 -16.54 11.56 -11.22
C SER A 394 -15.20 11.00 -10.75
N GLY A 395 -14.11 11.25 -11.50
CA GLY A 395 -12.75 10.95 -11.05
C GLY A 395 -12.18 12.00 -10.08
N ALA A 396 -12.59 13.27 -10.21
CA ALA A 396 -12.00 14.38 -9.47
C ALA A 396 -12.80 14.75 -8.20
N ILE A 397 -13.98 15.35 -8.32
CA ILE A 397 -14.77 15.79 -7.17
C ILE A 397 -16.15 15.14 -7.16
N MET A 398 -16.50 14.50 -6.04
CA MET A 398 -17.83 13.96 -5.76
C MET A 398 -18.39 14.63 -4.49
N ILE A 399 -19.59 15.21 -4.61
CA ILE A 399 -20.28 15.92 -3.54
C ILE A 399 -21.67 15.31 -3.39
N ASN A 400 -22.03 14.85 -2.18
CA ASN A 400 -23.33 14.27 -1.89
C ASN A 400 -23.89 14.84 -0.59
N ILE A 401 -24.67 15.92 -0.68
CA ILE A 401 -25.07 16.71 0.50
C ILE A 401 -26.59 16.97 0.52
N SER A 402 -27.23 16.48 1.58
CA SER A 402 -28.66 16.64 1.89
C SER A 402 -28.96 17.90 2.71
N ALA A 403 -27.99 18.40 3.47
CA ALA A 403 -28.08 19.59 4.31
C ALA A 403 -28.19 20.89 3.49
N LYS A 404 -28.31 22.03 4.19
CA LYS A 404 -28.14 23.35 3.57
C LYS A 404 -26.65 23.69 3.51
N PHE A 405 -26.19 24.25 2.39
CA PHE A 405 -24.77 24.56 2.16
C PHE A 405 -24.54 25.82 1.30
N GLY A 406 -23.30 26.32 1.34
CA GLY A 406 -22.71 27.23 0.38
C GLY A 406 -21.44 26.65 -0.27
N PHE A 407 -21.26 26.94 -1.57
CA PHE A 407 -20.09 26.55 -2.35
C PHE A 407 -19.35 27.79 -2.89
N ASN A 408 -18.02 27.75 -2.88
CA ASN A 408 -17.16 28.71 -3.57
C ASN A 408 -15.96 28.00 -4.22
N PHE A 409 -15.95 27.94 -5.55
CA PHE A 409 -14.86 27.39 -6.36
C PHE A 409 -14.16 28.53 -7.12
N SER A 410 -13.13 29.13 -6.54
CA SER A 410 -12.44 30.28 -7.14
C SER A 410 -11.06 29.94 -7.68
N GLN A 411 -10.78 30.24 -8.95
CA GLN A 411 -9.48 30.01 -9.57
C GLN A 411 -8.99 28.55 -9.50
N ASN A 412 -9.79 27.54 -9.89
CA ASN A 412 -9.31 26.15 -9.99
C ASN A 412 -9.07 25.73 -11.44
N LEU A 413 -8.11 24.82 -11.69
CA LEU A 413 -7.87 24.24 -13.01
C LEU A 413 -8.18 22.74 -13.01
N PHE A 414 -9.12 22.33 -13.85
CA PHE A 414 -9.40 20.94 -14.16
C PHE A 414 -8.82 20.57 -15.53
N SER A 415 -8.15 19.43 -15.66
CA SER A 415 -7.47 19.05 -16.91
C SER A 415 -7.45 17.52 -17.07
N GLU A 416 -8.07 17.02 -18.14
CA GLU A 416 -8.04 15.59 -18.52
C GLU A 416 -8.57 14.65 -17.42
N ASN A 417 -9.60 15.08 -16.70
CA ASN A 417 -10.34 14.23 -15.78
C ASN A 417 -11.44 13.48 -16.52
N ILE A 418 -11.72 12.25 -16.09
CA ILE A 418 -12.69 11.36 -16.72
C ILE A 418 -13.56 10.77 -15.62
N GLY A 419 -14.89 10.84 -15.76
CA GLY A 419 -15.84 10.13 -14.90
C GLY A 419 -16.91 9.47 -15.76
N ALA A 420 -17.75 8.61 -15.15
CA ALA A 420 -18.86 7.99 -15.86
C ALA A 420 -19.98 9.00 -16.18
N ASP A 421 -20.29 9.91 -15.25
CA ASP A 421 -21.37 10.90 -15.38
C ASP A 421 -20.83 12.33 -15.58
N SER A 422 -19.67 12.66 -15.00
CA SER A 422 -19.07 14.00 -15.01
C SER A 422 -17.54 13.92 -15.02
N SER A 423 -16.88 14.70 -15.88
CA SER A 423 -15.40 14.74 -15.91
C SER A 423 -14.83 15.28 -14.59
N ASP A 424 -15.30 16.45 -14.15
CA ASP A 424 -14.61 17.21 -13.10
C ASP A 424 -15.36 17.21 -11.76
N ILE A 425 -16.67 17.52 -11.77
CA ILE A 425 -17.44 17.68 -10.53
C ILE A 425 -18.82 17.03 -10.67
N TRP A 426 -19.09 16.00 -9.88
CA TRP A 426 -20.44 15.46 -9.70
C TRP A 426 -21.00 15.92 -8.36
N ILE A 427 -22.24 16.41 -8.38
CA ILE A 427 -22.93 16.95 -7.21
C ILE A 427 -24.34 16.35 -7.13
N ASN A 428 -24.66 15.69 -6.04
CA ASN A 428 -26.03 15.29 -5.70
C ASN A 428 -26.51 16.05 -4.46
N THR A 429 -27.75 16.54 -4.51
CA THR A 429 -28.37 17.26 -3.41
C THR A 429 -29.90 17.25 -3.44
N SER A 430 -30.52 17.40 -2.26
CA SER A 430 -31.94 17.67 -2.08
C SER A 430 -32.26 19.16 -1.88
N ASN A 431 -31.25 20.02 -1.72
CA ASN A 431 -31.38 21.44 -1.42
C ASN A 431 -31.56 22.29 -2.69
N VAL A 432 -32.24 23.44 -2.55
CA VAL A 432 -32.72 24.30 -3.66
C VAL A 432 -32.00 25.65 -3.71
N THR A 433 -30.82 25.77 -3.09
CA THR A 433 -30.01 27.00 -3.17
C THR A 433 -29.52 27.26 -4.60
N SER A 434 -29.46 28.54 -4.97
CA SER A 434 -29.16 28.95 -6.35
C SER A 434 -27.69 28.72 -6.71
N PHE A 435 -27.42 27.60 -7.37
CA PHE A 435 -26.15 27.34 -8.04
C PHE A 435 -26.03 28.24 -9.26
N THR A 436 -24.92 28.96 -9.43
CA THR A 436 -24.75 29.94 -10.52
C THR A 436 -23.33 29.87 -11.10
N HIS A 437 -23.11 30.44 -12.28
CA HIS A 437 -21.74 30.57 -12.83
C HIS A 437 -20.79 31.37 -11.92
N GLN A 438 -21.30 32.21 -11.00
CA GLN A 438 -20.46 32.91 -10.02
C GLN A 438 -19.89 31.97 -8.94
N THR A 439 -20.52 30.80 -8.73
CA THR A 439 -19.99 29.74 -7.83
C THR A 439 -18.64 29.21 -8.31
N PHE A 440 -18.30 29.38 -9.59
CA PHE A 440 -17.06 28.91 -10.23
C PHE A 440 -16.16 30.07 -10.70
N ASN A 441 -16.15 31.19 -10.00
CA ASN A 441 -15.49 32.42 -10.47
C ASN A 441 -14.00 32.23 -10.78
N GLY A 442 -13.63 32.33 -12.06
CA GLY A 442 -12.26 32.12 -12.53
C GLY A 442 -11.80 30.66 -12.49
N SER A 443 -12.66 29.69 -12.22
CA SER A 443 -12.33 28.26 -12.39
C SER A 443 -12.49 27.84 -13.85
N PHE A 444 -11.60 26.96 -14.32
CA PHE A 444 -11.45 26.58 -15.72
C PHE A 444 -11.41 25.05 -15.88
N SER A 445 -11.72 24.57 -17.08
CA SER A 445 -11.44 23.19 -17.46
C SER A 445 -10.93 23.02 -18.89
N GLU A 446 -10.12 21.97 -19.09
CA GLU A 446 -9.70 21.44 -20.39
C GLU A 446 -10.46 20.13 -20.75
N SER A 447 -11.42 19.67 -19.94
CA SER A 447 -12.13 18.40 -20.13
C SER A 447 -13.07 18.39 -21.35
N LEU A 448 -13.04 17.30 -22.13
CA LEU A 448 -13.81 17.14 -23.39
C LEU A 448 -15.31 16.82 -23.17
N MET A 449 -15.69 16.40 -21.96
CA MET A 449 -17.06 16.02 -21.58
C MET A 449 -17.69 17.09 -20.66
N PRO A 450 -19.01 17.04 -20.37
CA PRO A 450 -19.64 17.97 -19.44
C PRO A 450 -18.90 18.03 -18.10
N ASN A 451 -18.46 19.24 -17.75
CA ASN A 451 -17.49 19.46 -16.67
C ASN A 451 -18.12 19.22 -15.30
N ILE A 452 -19.35 19.73 -15.11
CA ILE A 452 -20.10 19.65 -13.86
C ILE A 452 -21.46 19.01 -14.13
N PHE A 453 -21.80 17.96 -13.39
CA PHE A 453 -23.12 17.33 -13.38
C PHE A 453 -23.77 17.54 -12.00
N LEU A 454 -24.95 18.16 -11.98
CA LEU A 454 -25.68 18.50 -10.77
C LEU A 454 -27.05 17.82 -10.75
N ILE A 455 -27.31 17.01 -9.74
CA ILE A 455 -28.60 16.42 -9.43
C ILE A 455 -29.25 17.22 -8.30
N ARG A 456 -30.44 17.78 -8.53
CA ARG A 456 -31.33 18.34 -7.50
C ARG A 456 -32.59 17.51 -7.38
N GLY A 457 -32.58 16.51 -6.50
CA GLY A 457 -33.64 15.52 -6.38
C GLY A 457 -33.88 14.76 -7.70
N ASN A 458 -34.99 15.07 -8.38
CA ASN A 458 -35.35 14.44 -9.66
C ASN A 458 -34.98 15.29 -10.90
N GLN A 459 -34.27 16.40 -10.73
CA GLN A 459 -33.80 17.25 -11.83
C GLN A 459 -32.28 17.12 -12.01
N PHE A 460 -31.82 17.17 -13.26
CA PHE A 460 -30.40 17.18 -13.61
C PHE A 460 -30.05 18.45 -14.39
N GLU A 461 -28.88 19.03 -14.11
CA GLU A 461 -28.34 20.22 -14.74
C GLU A 461 -26.85 20.01 -15.05
N THR A 462 -26.40 20.43 -16.23
CA THR A 462 -24.99 20.37 -16.63
C THR A 462 -24.42 21.78 -16.75
N TYR A 463 -23.28 22.04 -16.10
CA TYR A 463 -22.56 23.31 -16.23
C TYR A 463 -21.18 23.06 -16.85
N ASN A 464 -20.77 23.98 -17.73
CA ASN A 464 -19.41 24.03 -18.25
C ASN A 464 -18.64 25.18 -17.61
N LEU A 465 -17.36 24.94 -17.35
CA LEU A 465 -16.42 25.93 -16.83
C LEU A 465 -15.89 26.83 -17.96
N SER A 466 -15.23 27.92 -17.59
CA SER A 466 -14.54 28.78 -18.55
C SER A 466 -13.35 28.05 -19.17
N TYR A 467 -12.99 28.41 -20.39
CA TYR A 467 -11.73 27.92 -20.99
C TYR A 467 -10.52 28.62 -20.36
N PHE A 468 -9.44 27.88 -20.10
CA PHE A 468 -8.21 28.44 -19.53
C PHE A 468 -7.33 29.06 -20.62
N ASN A 469 -7.00 30.35 -20.51
CA ASN A 469 -6.11 31.03 -21.47
C ASN A 469 -4.66 30.51 -21.42
N GLY A 470 -4.22 29.88 -20.33
CA GLY A 470 -2.93 29.19 -20.29
C GLY A 470 -2.93 27.84 -21.00
N SER A 471 -4.09 27.33 -21.43
CA SER A 471 -4.18 26.32 -22.46
C SER A 471 -4.35 26.98 -23.83
N GLN A 472 -3.75 26.42 -24.87
CA GLN A 472 -3.98 26.78 -26.27
C GLN A 472 -4.11 25.50 -27.10
N PHE A 473 -4.88 25.55 -28.19
CA PHE A 473 -4.99 24.47 -29.16
C PHE A 473 -4.28 24.86 -30.46
N VAL A 474 -3.71 23.87 -31.15
CA VAL A 474 -3.14 24.02 -32.49
C VAL A 474 -3.77 23.06 -33.49
N SER A 475 -3.99 23.52 -34.72
CA SER A 475 -4.34 22.69 -35.86
C SER A 475 -3.85 23.28 -37.18
N LEU A 476 -3.34 22.44 -38.09
CA LEU A 476 -3.02 22.76 -39.47
C LEU A 476 -4.22 23.35 -40.25
N ASN A 477 -5.43 23.08 -39.76
CA ASN A 477 -6.73 23.57 -40.26
C ASN A 477 -7.21 24.86 -39.58
N GLY A 478 -6.37 25.51 -38.75
CA GLY A 478 -6.66 26.78 -38.08
C GLY A 478 -7.17 27.88 -39.02
N THR A 479 -8.12 28.68 -38.56
CA THR A 479 -8.81 29.73 -39.36
C THR A 479 -8.36 31.12 -38.91
N GLN A 480 -8.38 32.12 -39.80
CA GLN A 480 -7.85 33.50 -39.58
C GLN A 480 -8.35 34.30 -38.36
N LYS A 481 -9.17 33.72 -37.48
CA LYS A 481 -9.58 34.25 -36.17
C LYS A 481 -8.93 33.50 -35.01
N GLU A 482 -7.68 33.07 -35.17
CA GLU A 482 -6.94 32.24 -34.22
C GLU A 482 -6.85 32.92 -32.83
N ASP A 483 -7.76 32.57 -31.92
CA ASP A 483 -7.70 32.92 -30.50
C ASP A 483 -7.06 31.79 -29.66
N GLY A 484 -6.86 30.62 -30.26
CA GLY A 484 -6.24 29.43 -29.68
C GLY A 484 -7.13 28.66 -28.70
N SER A 485 -8.43 28.98 -28.63
CA SER A 485 -9.43 28.06 -28.08
C SER A 485 -9.63 26.86 -29.02
N TYR A 486 -10.27 25.80 -28.52
CA TYR A 486 -10.58 24.58 -29.28
C TYR A 486 -11.32 24.87 -30.60
N ASN A 487 -12.16 25.91 -30.62
CA ASN A 487 -12.96 26.28 -31.79
C ASN A 487 -12.22 27.20 -32.80
N ASN A 488 -11.14 27.87 -32.38
CA ASN A 488 -10.30 28.70 -33.26
C ASN A 488 -8.80 28.45 -32.99
N PRO A 489 -8.30 27.21 -33.20
CA PRO A 489 -6.93 26.82 -32.84
C PRO A 489 -5.88 27.55 -33.69
N TYR A 490 -4.66 27.66 -33.14
CA TYR A 490 -3.52 28.26 -33.84
C TYR A 490 -2.97 27.34 -34.93
N ARG A 491 -2.57 27.93 -36.07
CA ARG A 491 -2.04 27.17 -37.20
C ARG A 491 -0.55 26.84 -37.12
N ASN A 492 0.14 27.36 -36.10
CA ASN A 492 1.57 27.22 -35.90
C ASN A 492 1.89 27.05 -34.41
N ILE A 493 2.62 26.00 -34.04
CA ILE A 493 2.89 25.70 -32.63
C ILE A 493 3.91 26.67 -32.03
N THR A 494 4.91 27.09 -32.81
CA THR A 494 5.88 28.11 -32.37
C THR A 494 5.20 29.45 -32.03
N TYR A 495 4.15 29.84 -32.74
CA TYR A 495 3.34 31.01 -32.44
C TYR A 495 2.53 30.83 -31.14
N ALA A 496 1.87 29.68 -30.97
CA ALA A 496 1.14 29.35 -29.75
C ALA A 496 2.05 29.40 -28.51
N ILE A 497 3.25 28.81 -28.59
CA ILE A 497 4.30 28.89 -27.56
C ILE A 497 4.65 30.35 -27.24
N ASN A 498 4.95 31.16 -28.26
CA ASN A 498 5.33 32.56 -28.08
C ASN A 498 4.19 33.41 -27.48
N LYS A 499 2.92 33.09 -27.75
CA LYS A 499 1.77 33.73 -27.09
C LYS A 499 1.71 33.33 -25.61
N ILE A 500 1.77 32.03 -25.30
CA ILE A 500 1.64 31.49 -23.94
C ILE A 500 2.76 31.98 -23.02
N ASP A 501 4.01 31.94 -23.48
CA ASP A 501 5.19 32.22 -22.67
C ASP A 501 5.36 33.72 -22.36
N ASN A 502 4.77 34.58 -23.19
CA ASN A 502 4.73 36.02 -22.98
C ASN A 502 3.43 36.52 -22.35
N ASP A 503 2.43 35.65 -22.10
CA ASP A 503 1.24 36.04 -21.33
C ASP A 503 1.59 36.34 -19.87
N LYS A 504 0.92 37.37 -19.34
CA LYS A 504 1.03 37.87 -17.97
C LYS A 504 -0.36 38.09 -17.33
N THR A 505 -1.43 37.62 -17.96
CA THR A 505 -2.80 37.89 -17.54
C THR A 505 -3.36 36.78 -16.66
N ASP A 506 -2.95 35.54 -16.89
CA ASP A 506 -3.27 34.40 -16.01
C ASP A 506 -2.33 34.31 -14.79
N PRO A 507 -2.73 33.59 -13.72
CA PRO A 507 -1.84 33.33 -12.58
C PRO A 507 -0.61 32.49 -12.97
N LEU A 508 0.58 33.03 -12.65
CA LEU A 508 1.92 32.52 -13.01
C LEU A 508 2.27 31.09 -12.55
N TYR A 509 1.39 30.41 -11.82
CA TYR A 509 1.61 29.09 -11.22
C TYR A 509 0.79 27.96 -11.88
N TYR A 510 -0.06 28.26 -12.87
CA TYR A 510 -0.69 27.21 -13.68
C TYR A 510 0.25 26.72 -14.79
N PRO A 511 0.34 25.40 -15.04
CA PRO A 511 1.10 24.88 -16.16
C PRO A 511 0.48 25.41 -17.46
N ARG A 512 1.30 25.92 -18.37
CA ARG A 512 0.84 26.32 -19.70
C ARG A 512 0.73 25.07 -20.56
N THR A 513 -0.31 24.95 -21.38
CA THR A 513 -0.63 23.74 -22.15
C THR A 513 -0.77 24.08 -23.63
N ILE A 514 -0.19 23.28 -24.53
CA ILE A 514 -0.54 23.26 -25.95
C ILE A 514 -1.05 21.87 -26.32
N ASN A 515 -2.22 21.84 -26.93
CA ASN A 515 -2.95 20.65 -27.35
C ASN A 515 -2.96 20.57 -28.88
N ILE A 516 -2.56 19.44 -29.46
CA ILE A 516 -2.51 19.26 -30.92
C ILE A 516 -3.74 18.49 -31.39
N LEU A 517 -4.49 19.07 -32.33
CA LEU A 517 -5.79 18.56 -32.80
C LEU A 517 -5.74 17.79 -34.14
N ASP A 518 -4.56 17.61 -34.75
CA ASP A 518 -4.40 16.79 -35.96
C ASP A 518 -3.59 15.51 -35.67
N GLU A 519 -3.91 14.43 -36.39
CA GLU A 519 -3.23 13.12 -36.27
C GLU A 519 -1.74 13.16 -36.66
N VAL A 520 -1.33 14.13 -37.48
CA VAL A 520 0.04 14.30 -37.97
C VAL A 520 0.45 15.75 -37.84
N TRP A 521 1.59 16.01 -37.18
CA TRP A 521 2.13 17.35 -36.99
C TRP A 521 3.51 17.49 -37.65
N ASN A 522 3.69 18.52 -38.47
CA ASN A 522 4.90 18.74 -39.27
C ASN A 522 5.45 20.16 -39.05
N GLU A 523 5.97 20.40 -37.85
CA GLU A 523 6.68 21.64 -37.49
C GLU A 523 7.80 21.32 -36.50
N SER A 524 9.01 21.81 -36.78
CA SER A 524 10.17 21.73 -35.90
C SER A 524 10.22 22.88 -34.91
N ILE A 525 10.29 22.59 -33.61
CA ILE A 525 10.34 23.56 -32.52
C ILE A 525 11.82 23.76 -32.14
N THR A 526 12.51 24.66 -32.84
CA THR A 526 13.95 24.86 -32.70
C THR A 526 14.32 25.98 -31.72
N ASP A 527 15.48 25.84 -31.08
CA ASP A 527 16.13 26.86 -30.24
C ASP A 527 15.28 27.42 -29.08
N LEU A 528 14.35 26.60 -28.57
CA LEU A 528 13.35 26.98 -27.58
C LEU A 528 13.97 27.42 -26.24
N ILE A 529 13.49 28.55 -25.72
CA ILE A 529 13.82 29.11 -24.39
C ILE A 529 12.50 29.48 -23.74
N LEU A 530 12.14 28.80 -22.64
CA LEU A 530 10.88 28.98 -21.92
C LEU A 530 11.11 29.80 -20.63
N LYS A 531 10.29 30.83 -20.42
CA LYS A 531 10.18 31.60 -19.17
C LYS A 531 9.17 30.98 -18.21
N GLN A 532 8.13 30.34 -18.75
CA GLN A 532 7.06 29.66 -17.99
C GLN A 532 7.07 28.14 -18.27
N PRO A 533 6.65 27.28 -17.31
CA PRO A 533 6.50 25.85 -17.55
C PRO A 533 5.48 25.56 -18.66
N LEU A 534 5.90 24.81 -19.68
CA LEU A 534 5.07 24.43 -20.83
C LEU A 534 4.85 22.91 -20.86
N THR A 535 3.63 22.50 -21.18
CA THR A 535 3.27 21.15 -21.61
C THR A 535 2.85 21.19 -23.08
N ILE A 536 3.35 20.28 -23.90
CA ILE A 536 2.82 20.02 -25.25
C ILE A 536 2.29 18.59 -25.26
N LYS A 537 1.01 18.42 -25.61
CA LYS A 537 0.32 17.14 -25.54
C LYS A 537 -0.65 16.93 -26.71
N SER A 538 -1.17 15.72 -26.81
CA SER A 538 -2.33 15.44 -27.67
C SER A 538 -3.55 16.23 -27.22
N GLY A 539 -4.31 16.75 -28.17
CA GLY A 539 -5.70 17.18 -28.00
C GLY A 539 -6.70 16.30 -28.74
N LEU A 540 -6.27 15.12 -29.21
CA LEU A 540 -7.10 14.15 -29.92
C LEU A 540 -8.00 13.38 -28.94
N ASP A 541 -9.09 12.83 -29.46
CA ASP A 541 -10.01 11.98 -28.73
C ASP A 541 -9.37 10.68 -28.21
N PHE A 542 -10.10 9.98 -27.34
CA PHE A 542 -9.76 8.64 -26.90
C PHE A 542 -10.19 7.58 -27.91
N ASP A 543 -9.38 6.53 -28.07
CA ASP A 543 -9.73 5.34 -28.83
C ASP A 543 -10.76 4.45 -28.09
N SER A 544 -11.16 3.35 -28.74
CA SER A 544 -12.11 2.38 -28.17
C SER A 544 -11.63 1.68 -26.90
N SER A 545 -10.32 1.72 -26.59
CA SER A 545 -9.73 1.20 -25.35
C SER A 545 -9.62 2.25 -24.23
N LYS A 546 -10.06 3.49 -24.49
CA LYS A 546 -9.89 4.67 -23.61
C LYS A 546 -8.42 5.07 -23.41
N MET A 547 -7.56 4.75 -24.38
CA MET A 547 -6.24 5.37 -24.53
C MET A 547 -6.36 6.62 -25.41
N MET A 548 -5.53 7.62 -25.11
CA MET A 548 -5.54 8.90 -25.84
C MET A 548 -4.81 8.72 -27.18
N LEU A 549 -5.44 9.11 -28.28
CA LEU A 549 -4.78 9.08 -29.60
C LEU A 549 -3.57 10.04 -29.60
N LYS A 550 -2.51 9.67 -30.32
CA LYS A 550 -1.22 10.39 -30.30
C LYS A 550 -0.94 11.08 -31.63
N PRO A 551 -0.74 12.41 -31.66
CA PRO A 551 -0.26 13.12 -32.84
C PRO A 551 1.12 12.60 -33.24
N ILE A 552 1.27 12.23 -34.51
CA ILE A 552 2.54 11.79 -35.09
C ILE A 552 3.33 13.03 -35.51
N PHE A 553 4.30 13.41 -34.68
CA PHE A 553 5.34 14.37 -35.06
C PHE A 553 6.26 13.77 -36.11
N ILE A 554 6.29 14.43 -37.26
CA ILE A 554 7.27 14.25 -38.34
C ILE A 554 8.09 15.53 -38.50
N ALA A 555 9.33 15.43 -38.97
CA ALA A 555 10.17 16.61 -39.21
C ALA A 555 9.97 17.17 -40.63
N PRO A 556 10.14 18.49 -40.81
CA PRO A 556 10.48 19.06 -42.10
C PRO A 556 11.80 18.48 -42.64
N GLU A 557 11.94 18.41 -43.96
CA GLU A 557 13.21 18.02 -44.58
C GLU A 557 14.35 18.95 -44.15
N ASN A 558 15.51 18.37 -43.82
CA ASN A 558 16.77 19.04 -43.41
C ASN A 558 16.84 19.55 -41.96
N GLU A 559 15.82 19.37 -41.11
CA GLU A 559 15.88 19.78 -39.69
C GLU A 559 16.46 18.70 -38.77
N SER A 560 17.54 19.03 -38.06
CA SER A 560 18.39 18.07 -37.31
C SER A 560 17.80 17.48 -36.02
N SER A 561 16.59 17.92 -35.65
CA SER A 561 15.80 17.50 -34.48
C SER A 561 14.40 18.12 -34.58
N ILE A 562 13.34 17.40 -34.20
CA ILE A 562 11.98 17.94 -34.17
C ILE A 562 11.81 18.95 -33.02
N ILE A 563 12.44 18.72 -31.87
CA ILE A 563 12.38 19.64 -30.72
C ILE A 563 13.80 19.88 -30.19
N HIS A 564 14.24 21.15 -30.21
CA HIS A 564 15.50 21.60 -29.62
C HIS A 564 15.22 22.63 -28.51
N LEU A 565 15.33 22.20 -27.24
CA LEU A 565 15.14 23.04 -26.06
C LEU A 565 16.50 23.37 -25.42
N LYS A 566 16.71 24.66 -25.13
CA LYS A 566 17.94 25.22 -24.54
C LYS A 566 17.82 25.55 -23.06
N SER A 567 16.62 25.95 -22.60
CA SER A 567 16.42 26.50 -21.26
C SER A 567 14.93 26.52 -20.88
N GLY A 568 14.63 26.27 -19.61
CA GLY A 568 13.28 26.31 -19.04
C GLY A 568 12.71 24.93 -18.67
N ILE A 569 11.38 24.83 -18.60
CA ILE A 569 10.65 23.64 -18.14
C ILE A 569 9.66 23.20 -19.22
N LEU A 570 9.87 22.00 -19.77
CA LEU A 570 9.02 21.41 -20.81
C LEU A 570 8.53 20.01 -20.41
N THR A 571 7.24 19.76 -20.62
CA THR A 571 6.63 18.43 -20.57
C THR A 571 6.12 18.07 -21.96
N LEU A 572 6.41 16.87 -22.44
CA LEU A 572 5.84 16.29 -23.65
C LEU A 572 5.04 15.04 -23.28
N GLU A 573 3.76 15.00 -23.65
CA GLU A 573 2.83 14.01 -23.11
C GLU A 573 1.91 13.41 -24.20
N SER A 574 1.85 12.08 -24.26
CA SER A 574 1.02 11.33 -25.22
C SER A 574 1.23 11.68 -26.69
N LEU A 575 2.46 11.99 -27.10
CA LEU A 575 2.85 12.22 -28.50
C LEU A 575 3.46 10.96 -29.14
N GLN A 576 3.43 10.86 -30.47
CA GLN A 576 4.19 9.88 -31.24
C GLN A 576 5.23 10.62 -32.08
N PHE A 577 6.43 10.07 -32.19
CA PHE A 577 7.54 10.60 -32.97
C PHE A 577 7.98 9.54 -33.98
N ASN A 578 7.98 9.90 -35.27
CA ASN A 578 8.39 9.02 -36.36
C ASN A 578 9.23 9.84 -37.36
N TYR A 579 10.51 9.46 -37.51
CA TYR A 579 11.50 10.28 -38.22
C TYR A 579 12.72 9.47 -38.65
N SER A 580 13.08 9.60 -39.92
CA SER A 580 14.27 8.98 -40.50
C SER A 580 15.12 10.02 -41.23
N GLU A 581 16.23 10.46 -40.61
CA GLU A 581 17.18 11.34 -41.29
C GLU A 581 18.31 10.54 -41.95
N ASN A 582 18.55 10.80 -43.25
CA ASN A 582 19.78 10.38 -43.94
C ASN A 582 20.92 11.42 -43.81
N ASN A 583 20.72 12.45 -42.99
CA ASN A 583 21.68 13.53 -42.80
C ASN A 583 22.80 13.12 -41.82
N THR A 584 23.84 13.95 -41.75
CA THR A 584 25.13 13.58 -41.15
C THR A 584 25.42 14.25 -39.80
N GLN A 585 24.50 15.04 -39.24
CA GLN A 585 24.77 15.89 -38.06
C GLN A 585 23.68 15.97 -36.97
N GLY A 586 22.46 15.44 -37.18
CA GLY A 586 21.46 15.39 -36.10
C GLY A 586 21.92 14.51 -34.93
N GLN A 587 21.45 14.77 -33.71
CA GLN A 587 21.85 13.98 -32.50
C GLN A 587 20.72 13.12 -31.91
N GLY A 588 19.48 13.35 -32.32
CA GLY A 588 18.25 12.65 -31.89
C GLY A 588 17.03 13.45 -32.33
N ILE A 589 15.83 12.85 -32.32
CA ILE A 589 14.58 13.59 -32.61
C ILE A 589 14.38 14.70 -31.59
N LEU A 590 14.49 14.35 -30.32
CA LEU A 590 14.46 15.30 -29.22
C LEU A 590 15.89 15.61 -28.81
N ARG A 591 16.25 16.89 -28.83
CA ARG A 591 17.57 17.38 -28.48
C ARG A 591 17.46 18.38 -27.35
N GLN A 592 17.96 18.02 -26.18
CA GLN A 592 18.02 18.88 -25.02
C GLN A 592 19.47 19.29 -24.74
N ILE A 593 19.75 20.58 -24.63
CA ILE A 593 21.06 21.10 -24.20
C ILE A 593 20.83 22.20 -23.17
N PHE A 594 21.04 21.93 -21.89
CA PHE A 594 20.80 22.93 -20.84
C PHE A 594 21.87 24.02 -20.86
N GLN A 595 21.46 25.24 -21.18
CA GLN A 595 22.29 26.47 -21.18
C GLN A 595 21.99 27.35 -19.95
N SER A 596 21.29 26.82 -18.94
CA SER A 596 20.87 27.56 -17.76
C SER A 596 20.65 26.67 -16.53
N HIS A 597 21.24 27.09 -15.40
CA HIS A 597 21.25 26.48 -14.07
C HIS A 597 19.92 25.91 -13.52
N THR A 598 18.78 26.21 -14.14
CA THR A 598 17.45 25.71 -13.79
C THR A 598 16.77 25.19 -15.04
N GLY A 599 16.25 23.96 -14.98
CA GLY A 599 15.40 23.46 -16.05
C GLY A 599 14.87 22.05 -15.78
N ARG A 600 13.85 21.66 -16.53
CA ARG A 600 13.26 20.32 -16.42
C ARG A 600 12.77 19.85 -17.77
N ILE A 601 12.98 18.57 -18.05
CA ILE A 601 12.28 17.90 -19.14
C ILE A 601 11.53 16.69 -18.60
N ALA A 602 10.24 16.63 -18.89
CA ALA A 602 9.37 15.50 -18.59
C ALA A 602 8.83 14.90 -19.90
N LEU A 603 9.03 13.60 -20.10
CA LEU A 603 8.57 12.86 -21.27
C LEU A 603 7.68 11.73 -20.75
N ILE A 604 6.35 11.90 -20.88
CA ILE A 604 5.35 11.05 -20.24
C ILE A 604 4.49 10.38 -21.31
N GLY A 605 4.44 9.05 -21.33
CA GLY A 605 3.46 8.33 -22.17
C GLY A 605 3.68 8.43 -23.68
N ASN A 606 4.83 8.89 -24.18
CA ASN A 606 5.07 9.08 -25.62
C ASN A 606 5.40 7.77 -26.36
N THR A 607 5.44 7.80 -27.68
CA THR A 607 5.95 6.71 -28.52
C THR A 607 7.05 7.25 -29.43
N PHE A 608 8.24 6.68 -29.38
CA PHE A 608 9.35 6.94 -30.30
C PHE A 608 9.52 5.70 -31.17
N GLU A 609 9.19 5.82 -32.46
CA GLU A 609 9.11 4.68 -33.38
C GLU A 609 9.90 4.91 -34.67
N ASN A 610 10.73 3.94 -35.06
CA ASN A 610 11.58 3.97 -36.26
C ASN A 610 12.56 5.17 -36.30
N CYS A 611 12.80 5.82 -35.16
CA CYS A 611 13.61 7.03 -35.02
C CYS A 611 15.06 6.75 -35.40
N THR A 612 15.50 7.27 -36.55
CA THR A 612 16.80 6.93 -37.16
C THR A 612 17.77 8.10 -37.19
N ASN A 613 18.98 7.88 -36.67
CA ASN A 613 20.03 8.89 -36.56
C ASN A 613 21.45 8.30 -36.71
N ASN A 614 22.33 9.00 -37.44
CA ASN A 614 23.67 8.51 -37.78
C ASN A 614 24.82 8.99 -36.87
N TYR A 615 24.58 9.83 -35.86
CA TYR A 615 25.64 10.45 -35.05
C TYR A 615 25.51 10.24 -33.52
N GLY A 616 24.30 10.24 -32.97
CA GLY A 616 24.03 10.12 -31.54
C GLY A 616 22.96 9.07 -31.20
N SER A 617 21.87 9.52 -30.59
CA SER A 617 20.67 8.73 -30.27
C SER A 617 19.73 8.62 -31.47
N GLY A 618 18.98 7.53 -31.58
CA GLY A 618 17.83 7.46 -32.48
C GLY A 618 16.71 8.41 -32.03
N ALA A 619 16.25 8.27 -30.78
CA ALA A 619 15.10 8.99 -30.24
C ALA A 619 15.47 10.27 -29.45
N ILE A 620 16.22 10.15 -28.34
CA ILE A 620 16.41 11.24 -27.37
C ILE A 620 17.89 11.48 -27.06
N TYR A 621 18.35 12.73 -27.27
CA TYR A 621 19.66 13.23 -26.84
C TYR A 621 19.49 14.30 -25.76
N ILE A 622 20.11 14.10 -24.60
CA ILE A 622 20.11 15.05 -23.48
C ILE A 622 21.54 15.41 -23.09
N ASP A 623 21.81 16.71 -22.94
CA ASP A 623 23.08 17.24 -22.48
C ASP A 623 22.91 18.22 -21.33
N THR A 624 23.50 17.87 -20.19
CA THR A 624 23.59 18.68 -18.96
C THR A 624 25.07 18.96 -18.59
N SER A 625 26.01 18.63 -19.48
CA SER A 625 27.45 18.66 -19.20
C SER A 625 28.05 20.07 -19.12
N SER A 626 27.34 21.06 -19.67
CA SER A 626 27.69 22.47 -19.75
C SER A 626 27.80 23.19 -18.41
N GLU A 627 27.22 22.65 -17.33
CA GLU A 627 27.00 23.40 -16.09
C GLU A 627 27.63 22.74 -14.86
N LEU A 628 28.29 23.55 -14.02
CA LEU A 628 29.06 23.07 -12.86
C LEU A 628 28.24 22.85 -11.58
N ASN A 629 26.99 23.34 -11.52
CA ASN A 629 26.07 23.16 -10.39
C ASN A 629 24.70 22.73 -10.92
N SER A 630 24.47 21.42 -10.94
CA SER A 630 23.40 20.73 -11.69
C SER A 630 22.15 20.35 -10.88
N SER A 631 22.12 20.63 -9.59
CA SER A 631 21.07 20.14 -8.66
C SER A 631 19.65 20.61 -8.97
N SER A 632 19.51 21.64 -9.80
CA SER A 632 18.26 22.24 -10.27
C SER A 632 17.89 21.86 -11.71
N ILE A 633 18.51 20.80 -12.26
CA ILE A 633 18.06 20.13 -13.48
C ILE A 633 17.35 18.81 -13.12
N GLU A 634 16.11 18.63 -13.57
CA GLU A 634 15.31 17.41 -13.40
C GLU A 634 15.00 16.75 -14.75
N LEU A 635 15.24 15.43 -14.86
CA LEU A 635 14.91 14.62 -16.04
C LEU A 635 13.90 13.54 -15.64
N PHE A 636 12.73 13.50 -16.28
CA PHE A 636 11.63 12.62 -15.91
C PHE A 636 11.05 11.92 -17.14
N ILE A 637 11.58 10.75 -17.49
CA ILE A 637 11.19 9.98 -18.68
C ILE A 637 10.46 8.72 -18.22
N CYS A 638 9.15 8.62 -18.47
CA CYS A 638 8.35 7.46 -18.07
C CYS A 638 7.16 7.15 -18.97
N ARG A 639 6.69 5.90 -18.95
CA ARG A 639 5.55 5.40 -19.75
C ARG A 639 5.75 5.53 -21.26
N ASN A 640 6.98 5.80 -21.72
CA ASN A 640 7.28 5.95 -23.13
C ASN A 640 7.57 4.58 -23.76
N LYS A 641 7.23 4.43 -25.04
CA LYS A 641 7.64 3.29 -25.86
C LYS A 641 8.76 3.70 -26.80
N PHE A 642 9.78 2.86 -26.96
CA PHE A 642 10.92 3.05 -27.84
C PHE A 642 11.03 1.83 -28.75
N ILE A 643 10.55 1.94 -29.99
CA ILE A 643 10.30 0.82 -30.90
C ILE A 643 11.14 0.98 -32.18
N ASN A 644 11.94 -0.02 -32.53
CA ASN A 644 12.75 -0.08 -33.77
C ASN A 644 13.71 1.11 -33.99
N ASN A 645 14.10 1.86 -32.95
CA ASN A 645 14.90 3.06 -33.14
C ASN A 645 16.37 2.73 -33.42
N ILE A 646 17.02 3.52 -34.26
CA ILE A 646 18.39 3.29 -34.75
C ILE A 646 19.23 4.52 -34.46
N GLY A 647 20.23 4.40 -33.60
CA GLY A 647 21.21 5.46 -33.36
C GLY A 647 22.63 5.06 -33.70
N ASN A 648 23.56 5.99 -33.58
CA ASN A 648 24.98 5.67 -33.58
C ASN A 648 25.37 4.96 -32.26
N LYS A 649 25.03 5.56 -31.11
CA LYS A 649 25.37 5.01 -29.79
C LYS A 649 24.25 4.20 -29.16
N THR A 650 23.00 4.59 -29.39
CA THR A 650 21.80 3.99 -28.78
C THR A 650 20.57 4.34 -29.60
N GLY A 651 19.62 3.44 -29.77
CA GLY A 651 18.36 3.75 -30.45
C GLY A 651 17.44 4.60 -29.57
N GLY A 652 17.42 4.34 -28.25
CA GLY A 652 16.60 5.07 -27.28
C GLY A 652 17.24 6.38 -26.79
N ILE A 653 17.82 6.34 -25.59
CA ILE A 653 18.16 7.53 -24.78
C ILE A 653 19.68 7.71 -24.66
N GLU A 654 20.25 8.73 -25.29
CA GLU A 654 21.62 9.20 -25.01
C GLU A 654 21.57 10.36 -24.02
N ALA A 655 22.28 10.27 -22.88
CA ALA A 655 22.30 11.34 -21.90
C ALA A 655 23.70 11.60 -21.30
N TYR A 656 24.15 12.85 -21.44
CA TYR A 656 25.31 13.41 -20.76
C TYR A 656 24.86 14.12 -19.49
N LEU A 657 25.19 13.51 -18.34
CA LEU A 657 24.58 13.80 -17.04
C LEU A 657 25.58 14.42 -16.06
N ASN A 658 25.21 15.58 -15.50
CA ASN A 658 25.79 16.11 -14.27
C ASN A 658 24.76 16.16 -13.13
N THR A 659 23.46 16.01 -13.42
CA THR A 659 22.41 15.88 -12.38
C THR A 659 22.20 14.42 -11.97
N TYR A 660 21.64 14.23 -10.77
CA TYR A 660 21.21 12.94 -10.23
C TYR A 660 19.67 12.87 -10.07
N ASN A 661 18.97 13.97 -10.35
CA ASN A 661 17.51 14.05 -10.33
C ASN A 661 16.94 13.51 -11.66
N CYS A 662 17.28 12.26 -11.96
CA CYS A 662 16.91 11.55 -13.18
C CYS A 662 15.99 10.38 -12.84
N LYS A 663 14.91 10.21 -13.58
CA LYS A 663 14.05 9.01 -13.56
C LYS A 663 13.79 8.52 -14.99
N PHE A 664 13.96 7.23 -15.20
CA PHE A 664 13.80 6.52 -16.48
C PHE A 664 12.87 5.29 -16.30
N TYR A 665 11.86 5.40 -15.44
CA TYR A 665 11.01 4.30 -14.93
C TYR A 665 9.84 3.97 -15.87
N ASP A 666 9.33 2.74 -15.82
CA ASP A 666 8.11 2.32 -16.54
C ASP A 666 8.16 2.64 -18.06
N ASN A 667 9.31 2.48 -18.72
CA ASN A 667 9.47 2.65 -20.18
C ASN A 667 9.62 1.31 -20.89
N GLN A 668 9.04 1.17 -22.08
CA GLN A 668 9.09 -0.06 -22.87
C GLN A 668 10.04 0.11 -24.06
N PHE A 669 11.09 -0.70 -24.13
CA PHE A 669 12.08 -0.68 -25.19
C PHE A 669 11.99 -1.97 -26.04
N SER A 670 11.87 -1.85 -27.36
CA SER A 670 11.81 -3.00 -28.27
C SER A 670 12.56 -2.74 -29.57
N ASN A 671 13.38 -3.72 -29.96
CA ASN A 671 14.10 -3.76 -31.25
C ASN A 671 14.98 -2.55 -31.56
N ASN A 672 15.33 -1.73 -30.56
CA ASN A 672 16.27 -0.63 -30.76
C ASN A 672 17.66 -1.18 -31.09
N THR A 673 18.42 -0.42 -31.88
CA THR A 673 19.74 -0.80 -32.35
C THR A 673 20.72 0.37 -32.31
N ASN A 674 22.00 0.05 -32.30
CA ASN A 674 23.07 1.02 -32.43
C ASN A 674 24.08 0.58 -33.51
N ASN A 675 24.67 1.55 -34.20
CA ASN A 675 25.62 1.33 -35.30
C ASN A 675 27.03 0.92 -34.82
N ILE A 676 27.21 0.63 -33.53
CA ILE A 676 28.47 0.17 -32.93
C ILE A 676 28.42 -1.35 -32.75
N ASP A 677 29.43 -2.05 -33.29
CA ASP A 677 29.54 -3.53 -33.31
C ASP A 677 29.46 -4.23 -31.93
N SER A 678 29.51 -3.48 -30.82
CA SER A 678 29.47 -4.04 -29.46
C SER A 678 28.10 -4.59 -29.06
N LEU A 679 27.02 -4.15 -29.71
CA LEU A 679 25.61 -4.44 -29.39
C LEU A 679 25.15 -4.01 -27.98
N ILE A 680 25.97 -3.27 -27.24
CA ILE A 680 25.73 -2.84 -25.84
C ILE A 680 25.15 -1.42 -25.84
N GLY A 681 24.19 -1.13 -24.95
CA GLY A 681 23.62 0.21 -24.77
C GLY A 681 22.57 0.59 -25.81
N ARG A 682 21.90 -0.40 -26.43
CA ARG A 682 20.91 -0.19 -27.51
C ARG A 682 19.72 0.67 -27.12
N ASP A 683 19.37 0.70 -25.84
CA ASP A 683 18.17 1.37 -25.32
C ASP A 683 18.50 2.63 -24.52
N ALA A 684 19.61 2.61 -23.77
CA ALA A 684 20.17 3.82 -23.20
C ALA A 684 21.71 3.81 -23.18
N TYR A 685 22.29 4.97 -23.47
CA TYR A 685 23.70 5.31 -23.28
C TYR A 685 23.78 6.48 -22.29
N LEU A 686 24.15 6.18 -21.05
CA LEU A 686 24.26 7.17 -19.98
C LEU A 686 25.73 7.46 -19.64
N TYR A 687 26.09 8.74 -19.57
CA TYR A 687 27.44 9.20 -19.27
C TYR A 687 27.40 10.26 -18.17
N TRP A 688 27.83 9.91 -16.96
CA TRP A 688 27.95 10.87 -15.86
C TRP A 688 29.33 11.55 -15.84
N LEU A 689 29.36 12.88 -15.84
CA LEU A 689 30.59 13.66 -15.70
C LEU A 689 31.24 13.53 -14.31
N PHE A 690 30.44 13.27 -13.27
CA PHE A 690 30.91 13.10 -11.90
C PHE A 690 30.01 12.07 -11.20
N ALA A 691 30.55 11.39 -10.18
CA ALA A 691 29.74 10.66 -9.20
C ALA A 691 29.53 11.53 -7.95
N PRO A 692 28.44 11.33 -7.18
CA PRO A 692 28.29 11.97 -5.88
C PRO A 692 29.38 11.48 -4.93
N LEU A 693 30.03 12.39 -4.19
CA LEU A 693 31.07 12.09 -3.21
C LEU A 693 30.63 11.13 -2.07
N SER A 694 29.33 10.82 -1.98
CA SER A 694 28.72 9.93 -0.99
C SER A 694 28.31 8.56 -1.54
N TRP A 695 28.48 8.27 -2.83
CA TRP A 695 28.10 6.98 -3.42
C TRP A 695 29.34 6.15 -3.74
N ASP A 696 29.40 4.92 -3.21
CA ASP A 696 30.35 3.92 -3.70
C ASP A 696 29.87 3.27 -5.02
N ILE A 697 30.71 2.43 -5.63
CA ILE A 697 30.42 1.78 -6.93
C ILE A 697 29.16 0.91 -6.86
N THR A 698 28.94 0.18 -5.76
CA THR A 698 27.80 -0.71 -5.56
C THR A 698 26.51 0.09 -5.39
N GLN A 699 26.54 1.12 -4.54
CA GLN A 699 25.43 2.06 -4.38
C GLN A 699 25.09 2.78 -5.68
N THR A 700 26.10 3.17 -6.46
CA THR A 700 25.92 3.87 -7.73
C THR A 700 25.23 2.99 -8.75
N LYS A 701 25.69 1.73 -8.91
CA LYS A 701 25.03 0.74 -9.78
C LYS A 701 23.59 0.48 -9.31
N ALA A 702 23.37 0.26 -8.02
CA ALA A 702 22.03 -0.01 -7.48
C ALA A 702 21.06 1.17 -7.72
N LYS A 703 21.51 2.41 -7.51
CA LYS A 703 20.70 3.61 -7.75
C LYS A 703 20.38 3.81 -9.23
N ILE A 704 21.35 3.60 -10.12
CA ILE A 704 21.14 3.75 -11.57
C ILE A 704 20.24 2.63 -12.12
N ILE A 705 20.29 1.41 -11.57
CA ILE A 705 19.27 0.37 -11.85
C ILE A 705 17.89 0.84 -11.35
N SER A 706 17.78 1.37 -10.12
CA SER A 706 16.50 1.84 -9.58
C SER A 706 15.88 3.02 -10.33
N MET A 707 16.68 3.80 -11.09
CA MET A 707 16.15 4.83 -11.99
C MET A 707 15.32 4.23 -13.14
N PHE A 708 15.56 2.97 -13.51
CA PHE A 708 14.83 2.22 -14.54
C PHE A 708 13.84 1.19 -13.97
N ALA A 709 13.41 1.32 -12.71
CA ALA A 709 12.40 0.42 -12.13
C ALA A 709 11.16 0.32 -13.05
N GLN A 710 10.63 -0.90 -13.24
CA GLN A 710 9.51 -1.22 -14.15
C GLN A 710 9.78 -0.98 -15.65
N SER A 711 10.94 -0.47 -16.05
CA SER A 711 11.30 -0.33 -17.48
C SER A 711 11.75 -1.66 -18.05
N THR A 712 11.26 -1.98 -19.26
CA THR A 712 11.46 -3.28 -19.90
C THR A 712 12.20 -3.18 -21.24
N SER A 713 13.01 -4.19 -21.60
CA SER A 713 13.69 -4.25 -22.92
C SER A 713 13.67 -5.64 -23.58
N THR A 714 13.57 -5.68 -24.91
CA THR A 714 13.85 -6.90 -25.70
C THR A 714 15.33 -7.16 -25.94
N ALA A 715 16.22 -6.20 -25.67
CA ALA A 715 17.65 -6.27 -25.96
C ALA A 715 18.49 -6.65 -24.74
N ALA A 716 19.48 -7.52 -24.94
CA ALA A 716 20.49 -7.81 -23.93
C ALA A 716 21.48 -6.62 -23.79
N LYS A 717 21.93 -6.34 -22.56
CA LYS A 717 22.78 -5.20 -22.18
C LYS A 717 22.21 -3.86 -22.69
N SER A 718 20.89 -3.73 -22.59
CA SER A 718 20.06 -2.60 -23.00
C SER A 718 20.60 -1.24 -22.54
N VAL A 719 21.04 -1.13 -21.28
CA VAL A 719 21.61 0.09 -20.70
C VAL A 719 23.13 -0.02 -20.61
N TYR A 720 23.82 0.95 -21.20
CA TYR A 720 25.24 1.22 -20.98
C TYR A 720 25.39 2.42 -20.05
N CYS A 721 26.17 2.28 -18.99
CA CYS A 721 26.53 3.37 -18.10
C CYS A 721 28.06 3.55 -18.04
N GLN A 722 28.50 4.79 -18.21
CA GLN A 722 29.87 5.22 -17.96
C GLN A 722 29.86 6.40 -16.99
N ILE A 723 30.89 6.48 -16.15
CA ILE A 723 31.11 7.57 -15.21
C ILE A 723 32.56 8.03 -15.39
N PHE A 724 32.80 9.34 -15.35
CA PHE A 724 34.14 9.92 -15.52
C PHE A 724 35.15 9.33 -14.53
N ASP A 725 36.38 9.13 -14.98
CA ASP A 725 37.51 8.50 -14.25
C ASP A 725 37.20 7.17 -13.52
N SER A 726 36.11 6.47 -13.86
CA SER A 726 35.63 5.31 -13.10
C SER A 726 34.92 4.25 -13.97
N ASN A 727 34.44 3.17 -13.33
CA ASN A 727 34.10 1.92 -13.99
C ASN A 727 32.96 2.04 -15.01
N ILE A 728 33.17 1.44 -16.18
CA ILE A 728 32.13 1.16 -17.17
C ILE A 728 31.32 -0.06 -16.71
N TYR A 729 29.99 -0.02 -16.85
CA TYR A 729 29.15 -1.20 -16.69
C TYR A 729 27.91 -1.13 -17.58
N SER A 730 27.53 -2.28 -18.13
CA SER A 730 26.23 -2.48 -18.77
C SER A 730 25.34 -3.34 -17.87
N PHE A 731 24.03 -3.12 -17.94
CA PHE A 731 23.04 -4.01 -17.34
C PHE A 731 21.87 -4.23 -18.29
N ASP A 732 21.24 -5.39 -18.14
CA ASP A 732 19.97 -5.72 -18.75
C ASP A 732 18.85 -5.03 -17.97
N LEU A 733 17.82 -4.59 -18.68
CA LEU A 733 16.53 -4.25 -18.08
C LEU A 733 15.70 -5.52 -17.97
N ASP A 734 14.64 -5.44 -17.17
CA ASP A 734 13.62 -6.48 -17.10
C ASP A 734 13.13 -6.77 -18.53
N LYS A 735 12.98 -8.02 -18.95
CA LYS A 735 12.35 -8.27 -20.25
C LYS A 735 10.84 -8.10 -20.13
N PRO A 736 10.14 -7.59 -21.18
CA PRO A 736 8.69 -7.55 -21.16
C PRO A 736 8.11 -8.94 -20.89
N GLU A 737 6.99 -8.97 -20.18
CA GLU A 737 6.24 -10.20 -19.91
C GLU A 737 5.89 -10.89 -21.23
N LYS A 738 6.22 -12.19 -21.35
CA LYS A 738 5.89 -12.98 -22.54
C LYS A 738 4.78 -13.96 -22.22
N THR A 739 3.60 -13.67 -22.74
CA THR A 739 2.51 -14.65 -22.86
C THR A 739 2.88 -15.67 -23.94
N LEU A 740 2.72 -16.96 -23.63
CA LEU A 740 2.96 -18.10 -24.50
C LEU A 740 1.73 -18.99 -24.50
N PHE A 741 1.17 -19.27 -25.67
CA PHE A 741 0.03 -20.17 -25.82
C PHE A 741 0.51 -21.61 -26.04
N VAL A 742 -0.14 -22.57 -25.38
CA VAL A 742 0.12 -24.01 -25.52
C VAL A 742 -1.17 -24.72 -25.87
N ASN A 743 -1.09 -25.62 -26.85
CA ASN A 743 -2.16 -26.54 -27.21
C ASN A 743 -1.59 -27.92 -27.48
N GLN A 744 -1.95 -28.95 -26.69
CA GLN A 744 -1.35 -30.29 -26.86
C GLN A 744 -1.63 -30.91 -28.25
N ASN A 745 -2.65 -30.44 -28.96
CA ASN A 745 -2.99 -30.88 -30.33
C ASN A 745 -2.24 -30.11 -31.44
N ALA A 746 -1.37 -29.16 -31.09
CA ALA A 746 -0.59 -28.37 -32.04
C ALA A 746 0.61 -29.11 -32.63
N SER A 747 1.17 -28.56 -33.71
CA SER A 747 2.43 -29.04 -34.29
C SER A 747 3.60 -28.77 -33.34
N SER A 748 4.61 -29.65 -33.38
CA SER A 748 5.88 -29.46 -32.67
C SER A 748 6.72 -28.27 -33.16
N GLU A 749 6.26 -27.55 -34.18
CA GLU A 749 6.90 -26.36 -34.77
C GLU A 749 6.16 -25.06 -34.40
N GLY A 750 5.37 -25.07 -33.33
CA GLY A 750 4.74 -23.86 -32.77
C GLY A 750 5.76 -22.79 -32.36
N THR A 751 5.34 -21.53 -32.36
CA THR A 751 6.12 -20.35 -31.94
C THR A 751 5.73 -19.84 -30.55
N GLY A 752 4.59 -20.31 -30.03
CA GLY A 752 3.99 -19.84 -28.78
C GLY A 752 3.03 -18.67 -28.95
N ASP A 753 2.79 -18.21 -30.18
CA ASP A 753 1.75 -17.24 -30.52
C ASP A 753 0.36 -17.92 -30.53
N GLN A 754 -0.73 -17.17 -30.38
CA GLN A 754 -2.08 -17.76 -30.27
C GLN A 754 -2.53 -18.51 -31.54
N ASP A 755 -2.03 -18.13 -32.72
CA ASP A 755 -2.27 -18.84 -33.99
C ASP A 755 -1.34 -20.07 -34.18
N LYS A 756 -0.24 -20.14 -33.43
CA LYS A 756 0.81 -21.18 -33.50
C LYS A 756 1.30 -21.56 -32.10
N PRO A 757 0.42 -22.05 -31.22
CA PRO A 757 0.79 -22.43 -29.87
C PRO A 757 1.83 -23.55 -29.86
N PHE A 758 2.64 -23.61 -28.81
CA PHE A 758 3.52 -24.76 -28.58
C PHE A 758 2.72 -26.02 -28.26
N ASN A 759 3.29 -27.21 -28.48
CA ASN A 759 2.58 -28.47 -28.24
C ASN A 759 2.67 -29.00 -26.80
N SER A 760 3.44 -28.33 -25.95
CA SER A 760 3.66 -28.68 -24.54
C SER A 760 4.17 -27.49 -23.75
N ILE A 761 3.86 -27.45 -22.45
CA ILE A 761 4.35 -26.46 -21.49
C ILE A 761 5.88 -26.53 -21.42
N ASN A 762 6.43 -27.75 -21.43
CA ASN A 762 7.89 -27.93 -21.46
C ASN A 762 8.53 -27.36 -22.73
N GLN A 763 7.88 -27.44 -23.90
CA GLN A 763 8.36 -26.76 -25.11
C GLN A 763 8.31 -25.24 -24.95
N ALA A 764 7.22 -24.69 -24.39
CA ALA A 764 7.08 -23.25 -24.17
C ALA A 764 8.17 -22.69 -23.24
N LEU A 765 8.46 -23.41 -22.15
CA LEU A 765 9.55 -23.07 -21.24
C LEU A 765 10.92 -23.17 -21.93
N GLN A 766 11.21 -24.27 -22.64
CA GLN A 766 12.51 -24.46 -23.32
C GLN A 766 12.76 -23.50 -24.50
N ASN A 767 11.71 -22.98 -25.13
CA ASN A 767 11.79 -22.01 -26.23
C ASN A 767 11.49 -20.58 -25.78
N SER A 768 11.44 -20.35 -24.47
CA SER A 768 11.53 -19.02 -23.91
C SER A 768 13.01 -18.61 -23.81
N ASP A 769 13.37 -17.47 -24.41
CA ASP A 769 14.59 -16.78 -24.04
C ASP A 769 14.56 -16.39 -22.55
N TYR A 770 15.66 -15.83 -22.04
CA TYR A 770 15.73 -15.25 -20.69
C TYR A 770 14.72 -14.10 -20.50
N PHE A 771 13.45 -14.39 -20.21
CA PHE A 771 12.38 -13.41 -19.93
C PHE A 771 12.19 -13.22 -18.42
N PHE A 772 11.74 -12.03 -17.99
CA PHE A 772 11.56 -11.71 -16.57
C PHE A 772 10.37 -12.49 -15.99
N ARG A 773 9.19 -12.31 -16.58
CA ARG A 773 7.99 -13.13 -16.31
C ARG A 773 7.57 -13.85 -17.59
N ILE A 774 7.18 -15.11 -17.44
CA ILE A 774 6.49 -15.88 -18.47
C ILE A 774 5.09 -16.21 -17.98
N GLN A 775 4.11 -16.08 -18.88
CA GLN A 775 2.74 -16.51 -18.66
C GLN A 775 2.40 -17.56 -19.71
N VAL A 776 2.21 -18.81 -19.29
CA VAL A 776 1.79 -19.91 -20.17
C VAL A 776 0.28 -20.04 -20.10
N ILE A 777 -0.42 -19.80 -21.20
CA ILE A 777 -1.89 -19.96 -21.31
C ILE A 777 -2.20 -21.27 -22.04
N LEU A 778 -3.04 -22.08 -21.41
CA LEU A 778 -3.43 -23.40 -21.87
C LEU A 778 -4.82 -23.33 -22.53
N ILE A 779 -4.88 -23.51 -23.85
CA ILE A 779 -6.09 -23.23 -24.67
C ILE A 779 -6.84 -24.50 -25.12
N ASN A 780 -6.72 -25.58 -24.33
CA ASN A 780 -7.28 -26.90 -24.60
C ASN A 780 -7.71 -27.59 -23.31
N GLU A 781 -8.79 -28.37 -23.39
CA GLU A 781 -9.42 -29.02 -22.24
C GLU A 781 -8.52 -30.06 -21.53
N GLU A 782 -7.54 -30.66 -22.23
CA GLU A 782 -6.69 -31.71 -21.67
C GLU A 782 -5.22 -31.57 -22.10
N HIS A 783 -4.32 -31.65 -21.11
CA HIS A 783 -2.88 -31.85 -21.23
C HIS A 783 -2.48 -33.15 -20.54
N ASN A 784 -1.50 -33.86 -21.11
CA ASN A 784 -0.82 -35.00 -20.49
C ASN A 784 0.69 -34.79 -20.58
N GLU A 785 1.28 -34.14 -19.57
CA GLU A 785 2.71 -33.83 -19.50
C GLU A 785 3.19 -33.60 -18.05
N ASN A 786 4.51 -33.74 -17.83
CA ASN A 786 5.15 -33.47 -16.54
C ASN A 786 5.99 -32.20 -16.66
N ILE A 787 5.60 -31.13 -15.98
CA ILE A 787 6.27 -29.82 -15.98
C ILE A 787 7.51 -29.88 -15.08
N ILE A 788 8.69 -29.50 -15.58
CA ILE A 788 9.92 -29.46 -14.79
C ILE A 788 10.53 -28.05 -14.85
N ILE A 789 10.72 -27.43 -13.68
CA ILE A 789 11.36 -26.12 -13.50
C ILE A 789 12.75 -26.34 -12.89
N ASP A 790 13.82 -25.93 -13.55
CA ASP A 790 15.22 -26.19 -13.13
C ASP A 790 16.14 -24.99 -13.44
N GLU A 791 17.42 -25.01 -13.01
CA GLU A 791 18.35 -23.86 -13.06
C GLU A 791 18.77 -23.42 -14.48
N SER A 792 18.34 -24.13 -15.52
CA SER A 792 18.77 -23.90 -16.91
C SER A 792 18.30 -22.57 -17.50
N VAL A 793 17.29 -21.93 -16.93
CA VAL A 793 16.76 -20.63 -17.39
C VAL A 793 16.45 -19.71 -16.21
N THR A 794 16.93 -18.47 -16.27
CA THR A 794 16.80 -17.48 -15.19
C THR A 794 15.54 -16.63 -15.36
N TRP A 795 14.37 -17.24 -15.16
CA TRP A 795 13.11 -16.50 -15.01
C TRP A 795 13.00 -15.92 -13.59
N ASN A 796 12.34 -14.77 -13.45
CA ASN A 796 11.99 -14.21 -12.14
C ASN A 796 10.57 -14.61 -11.71
N GLU A 797 9.70 -15.00 -12.64
CA GLU A 797 8.40 -15.63 -12.34
C GLU A 797 7.92 -16.50 -13.53
N VAL A 798 7.31 -17.65 -13.23
CA VAL A 798 6.63 -18.52 -14.19
C VAL A 798 5.18 -18.70 -13.77
N GLN A 799 4.26 -18.13 -14.54
CA GLN A 799 2.81 -18.34 -14.39
C GLN A 799 2.33 -19.36 -15.41
N ILE A 800 1.49 -20.31 -15.00
CA ILE A 800 0.83 -21.30 -15.87
C ILE A 800 -0.67 -21.28 -15.54
N ARG A 801 -1.52 -20.99 -16.53
CA ARG A 801 -2.96 -20.84 -16.31
C ARG A 801 -3.83 -21.40 -17.43
N GLY A 802 -5.06 -21.79 -17.07
CA GLY A 802 -6.11 -22.04 -18.06
C GLY A 802 -6.50 -20.75 -18.82
N GLU A 803 -7.03 -20.93 -20.03
CA GLU A 803 -7.81 -19.89 -20.69
C GLU A 803 -9.16 -19.70 -19.95
N GLU A 804 -9.63 -18.45 -19.82
CA GLU A 804 -10.91 -18.16 -19.18
C GLU A 804 -12.06 -18.84 -19.92
N GLU A 805 -13.11 -19.24 -19.18
CA GLU A 805 -14.22 -20.10 -19.64
C GLU A 805 -13.86 -21.56 -20.00
N ILE A 806 -12.59 -21.89 -20.30
CA ILE A 806 -12.16 -23.26 -20.64
C ILE A 806 -11.75 -24.05 -19.38
N LYS A 807 -12.38 -25.22 -19.16
CA LYS A 807 -11.97 -26.13 -18.09
C LYS A 807 -10.72 -26.93 -18.49
N THR A 808 -9.55 -26.30 -18.35
CA THR A 808 -8.25 -26.94 -18.59
C THR A 808 -7.96 -28.01 -17.54
N ILE A 809 -7.65 -29.24 -17.98
CA ILE A 809 -7.21 -30.34 -17.13
C ILE A 809 -5.78 -30.72 -17.49
N ILE A 810 -4.85 -30.71 -16.51
CA ILE A 810 -3.55 -31.37 -16.66
C ILE A 810 -3.62 -32.73 -15.98
N LYS A 811 -3.26 -33.78 -16.71
CA LYS A 811 -3.35 -35.18 -16.29
C LYS A 811 -2.00 -35.88 -16.36
N ARG A 812 -1.90 -37.04 -15.70
CA ARG A 812 -0.83 -38.02 -15.95
C ARG A 812 -1.35 -39.46 -15.89
N TYR A 813 -0.95 -40.27 -16.87
CA TYR A 813 -1.37 -41.67 -17.06
C TYR A 813 -0.18 -42.68 -17.05
N ASP A 814 0.98 -42.32 -16.49
CA ASP A 814 2.21 -43.12 -16.59
C ASP A 814 2.37 -44.12 -15.43
N GLU A 815 1.89 -45.36 -15.64
CA GLU A 815 1.92 -46.49 -14.67
C GLU A 815 3.30 -46.84 -14.10
N THR A 816 4.41 -46.30 -14.65
CA THR A 816 5.75 -46.85 -14.40
C THR A 816 6.56 -46.11 -13.33
N GLY A 817 6.14 -44.92 -12.89
CA GLY A 817 6.91 -44.06 -11.98
C GLY A 817 6.18 -43.69 -10.69
N LEU A 818 6.48 -44.34 -9.56
CA LEU A 818 5.88 -43.99 -8.26
C LEU A 818 6.31 -42.61 -7.71
N ASN A 819 7.47 -42.08 -8.13
CA ASN A 819 7.94 -40.74 -7.77
C ASN A 819 7.53 -39.69 -8.84
N SER A 820 6.36 -39.93 -9.43
CA SER A 820 5.67 -39.13 -10.44
C SER A 820 5.15 -37.82 -9.86
N ALA A 821 5.23 -36.71 -10.62
CA ALA A 821 4.47 -35.49 -10.38
C ALA A 821 3.99 -34.85 -11.69
N ILE A 822 2.90 -34.07 -11.65
CA ILE A 822 2.50 -33.18 -12.76
C ILE A 822 3.43 -31.96 -12.82
N ILE A 823 3.81 -31.37 -11.69
CA ILE A 823 4.85 -30.33 -11.64
C ILE A 823 5.98 -30.68 -10.66
N THR A 824 7.21 -30.42 -11.07
CA THR A 824 8.41 -30.53 -10.22
C THR A 824 9.23 -29.24 -10.29
N LEU A 825 9.34 -28.54 -9.17
CA LEU A 825 10.43 -27.59 -8.93
C LEU A 825 11.59 -28.38 -8.32
N THR A 826 12.71 -28.47 -9.04
CA THR A 826 13.94 -29.15 -8.59
C THR A 826 14.61 -28.42 -7.42
N LEU A 827 15.62 -29.05 -6.80
CA LEU A 827 16.53 -28.40 -5.84
C LEU A 827 17.14 -27.08 -6.33
N ASN A 828 17.22 -26.88 -7.65
CA ASN A 828 17.95 -25.77 -8.26
C ASN A 828 17.05 -24.65 -8.80
N SER A 829 15.73 -24.85 -8.93
CA SER A 829 14.80 -23.84 -9.48
C SER A 829 14.96 -22.50 -8.74
N ILE A 830 15.07 -21.39 -9.47
CA ILE A 830 15.18 -20.05 -8.87
C ILE A 830 13.94 -19.18 -9.05
N ALA A 831 13.06 -19.55 -9.99
CA ALA A 831 11.87 -18.80 -10.35
C ALA A 831 10.66 -19.18 -9.47
N PRO A 832 10.10 -18.24 -8.67
CA PRO A 832 8.70 -18.31 -8.22
C PRO A 832 7.78 -18.84 -9.31
N THR A 833 7.02 -19.90 -9.01
CA THR A 833 6.13 -20.56 -9.96
C THR A 833 4.69 -20.54 -9.46
N ILE A 834 3.75 -20.14 -10.32
CA ILE A 834 2.33 -19.96 -10.00
C ILE A 834 1.49 -20.78 -10.99
N LEU A 835 0.69 -21.71 -10.48
CA LEU A 835 -0.35 -22.42 -11.25
C LEU A 835 -1.71 -21.86 -10.83
N MET A 836 -2.58 -21.54 -11.80
CA MET A 836 -3.95 -21.09 -11.51
C MET A 836 -4.99 -21.53 -12.54
N ASP A 837 -6.24 -21.71 -12.10
CA ASP A 837 -7.39 -22.03 -12.96
C ASP A 837 -7.24 -23.35 -13.73
N LEU A 838 -6.80 -24.41 -13.03
CA LEU A 838 -6.54 -25.75 -13.60
C LEU A 838 -7.24 -26.85 -12.78
N GLN A 839 -7.70 -27.90 -13.44
CA GLN A 839 -7.85 -29.21 -12.80
C GLN A 839 -6.54 -30.01 -12.92
N LEU A 840 -6.03 -30.54 -11.81
CA LEU A 840 -4.94 -31.51 -11.79
C LEU A 840 -5.50 -32.90 -11.51
N ASN A 841 -5.24 -33.87 -12.39
CA ASN A 841 -5.80 -35.23 -12.30
C ASN A 841 -4.68 -36.28 -12.29
N VAL A 842 -4.56 -37.01 -11.18
CA VAL A 842 -3.49 -37.99 -10.97
C VAL A 842 -4.12 -39.33 -10.61
N GLU A 843 -3.96 -40.35 -11.45
CA GLU A 843 -4.47 -41.69 -11.15
C GLU A 843 -3.68 -42.38 -10.02
N PHE A 844 -2.42 -41.98 -9.81
CA PHE A 844 -1.53 -42.37 -8.71
C PHE A 844 -0.24 -41.51 -8.75
N GLY A 845 0.32 -41.17 -7.59
CA GLY A 845 1.60 -40.45 -7.49
C GLY A 845 1.46 -39.09 -6.79
N LEU A 846 2.00 -38.03 -7.40
CA LEU A 846 1.98 -36.68 -6.82
C LEU A 846 1.35 -35.67 -7.80
N PHE A 847 0.70 -34.64 -7.26
CA PHE A 847 0.29 -33.47 -8.04
C PHE A 847 1.49 -32.55 -8.27
N ALA A 848 2.18 -32.19 -7.20
CA ALA A 848 3.30 -31.27 -7.21
C ALA A 848 4.45 -31.77 -6.31
N ILE A 849 5.68 -31.52 -6.75
CA ILE A 849 6.91 -31.64 -5.97
C ILE A 849 7.55 -30.25 -5.87
N GLN A 850 7.76 -29.77 -4.65
CA GLN A 850 8.56 -28.58 -4.35
C GLN A 850 9.85 -29.02 -3.63
N GLN A 851 10.98 -29.01 -4.36
CA GLN A 851 12.32 -29.28 -3.82
C GLN A 851 13.20 -28.03 -3.76
N SER A 852 12.82 -26.91 -4.38
CA SER A 852 13.69 -25.73 -4.40
C SER A 852 13.76 -25.07 -3.02
N ASN A 853 14.97 -24.75 -2.57
CA ASN A 853 15.20 -23.91 -1.40
C ASN A 853 15.26 -22.39 -1.74
N LYS A 854 14.96 -22.01 -2.98
CA LYS A 854 15.10 -20.63 -3.51
C LYS A 854 13.79 -20.09 -4.11
N ALA A 855 13.05 -20.93 -4.82
CA ALA A 855 11.79 -20.60 -5.49
C ALA A 855 10.58 -20.93 -4.60
N SER A 856 9.54 -20.11 -4.69
CA SER A 856 8.20 -20.42 -4.15
C SER A 856 7.37 -21.22 -5.16
N LEU A 857 6.36 -21.94 -4.65
CA LEU A 857 5.29 -22.53 -5.45
C LEU A 857 3.94 -22.02 -4.94
N THR A 858 3.11 -21.50 -5.84
CA THR A 858 1.74 -21.09 -5.56
C THR A 858 0.76 -21.91 -6.41
N LEU A 859 -0.23 -22.52 -5.77
CA LEU A 859 -1.30 -23.30 -6.40
C LEU A 859 -2.64 -22.63 -6.07
N SER A 860 -3.20 -21.87 -7.00
CA SER A 860 -4.39 -21.04 -6.80
C SER A 860 -5.59 -21.56 -7.60
N HIS A 861 -6.79 -21.59 -7.01
CA HIS A 861 -8.02 -22.00 -7.71
C HIS A 861 -7.91 -23.41 -8.39
N ILE A 862 -7.08 -24.30 -7.83
CA ILE A 862 -6.80 -25.62 -8.40
C ILE A 862 -7.84 -26.64 -7.98
N LEU A 863 -8.33 -27.44 -8.92
CA LEU A 863 -9.18 -28.61 -8.67
C LEU A 863 -8.32 -29.89 -8.70
N PHE A 864 -7.99 -30.44 -7.54
CA PHE A 864 -7.22 -31.68 -7.38
C PHE A 864 -8.15 -32.91 -7.39
N VAL A 865 -7.83 -33.91 -8.22
CA VAL A 865 -8.64 -35.13 -8.42
C VAL A 865 -7.74 -36.38 -8.53
N GLY A 866 -8.12 -37.45 -7.83
CA GLY A 866 -7.43 -38.75 -7.85
C GLY A 866 -6.30 -38.90 -6.81
N ASP A 867 -5.64 -40.07 -6.82
CA ASP A 867 -4.62 -40.54 -5.84
C ASP A 867 -3.26 -39.79 -5.90
N GLY A 868 -3.30 -38.47 -6.10
CA GLY A 868 -2.14 -37.59 -5.99
C GLY A 868 -1.93 -37.04 -4.57
N GLN A 869 -0.68 -36.75 -4.21
CA GLN A 869 -0.34 -35.90 -3.06
C GLN A 869 0.41 -34.65 -3.52
N THR A 870 0.25 -33.51 -2.85
CA THR A 870 1.20 -32.38 -2.98
C THR A 870 2.32 -32.55 -1.97
N LEU A 871 3.57 -32.60 -2.44
CA LEU A 871 4.78 -32.87 -1.66
C LEU A 871 5.75 -31.68 -1.66
N GLN A 872 6.19 -31.25 -0.48
CA GLN A 872 7.28 -30.28 -0.32
C GLN A 872 8.38 -30.86 0.58
N ASN A 873 9.63 -30.74 0.12
CA ASN A 873 10.84 -31.28 0.77
C ASN A 873 11.89 -30.19 1.10
N SER A 874 11.51 -28.91 1.02
CA SER A 874 12.43 -27.78 0.90
C SER A 874 12.14 -26.60 1.85
N SER A 875 13.18 -25.81 2.09
CA SER A 875 13.22 -24.61 2.93
C SER A 875 12.58 -23.37 2.29
N SER A 876 11.59 -23.54 1.41
CA SER A 876 10.95 -22.43 0.69
C SER A 876 9.47 -22.25 1.04
N ILE A 877 8.80 -21.38 0.26
CA ILE A 877 7.39 -21.00 0.43
C ILE A 877 6.50 -21.88 -0.46
N LEU A 878 5.49 -22.50 0.14
CA LEU A 878 4.37 -23.12 -0.56
C LEU A 878 3.07 -22.40 -0.18
N ILE A 879 2.33 -21.92 -1.19
CA ILE A 879 1.01 -21.31 -1.04
C ILE A 879 -0.01 -22.15 -1.79
N ILE A 880 -1.12 -22.48 -1.15
CA ILE A 880 -2.27 -23.14 -1.78
C ILE A 880 -3.52 -22.36 -1.37
N ASP A 881 -4.20 -21.74 -2.34
CA ASP A 881 -5.39 -20.93 -2.04
C ASP A 881 -6.57 -21.20 -2.99
N TYR A 882 -7.79 -20.97 -2.50
CA TYR A 882 -9.08 -21.16 -3.21
C TYR A 882 -9.27 -22.55 -3.87
N SER A 883 -8.47 -23.54 -3.46
CA SER A 883 -8.30 -24.81 -4.16
C SER A 883 -9.13 -25.93 -3.52
N GLN A 884 -9.47 -26.96 -4.30
CA GLN A 884 -10.44 -27.97 -3.92
C GLN A 884 -9.93 -29.38 -4.21
N PHE A 885 -9.95 -30.26 -3.20
CA PHE A 885 -9.49 -31.64 -3.26
C PHE A 885 -10.72 -32.57 -3.17
N TYR A 886 -10.92 -33.42 -4.19
CA TYR A 886 -12.11 -34.25 -4.33
C TYR A 886 -11.79 -35.75 -4.49
N ASP A 887 -12.56 -36.54 -3.74
CA ASP A 887 -13.14 -37.84 -4.08
C ASP A 887 -12.21 -38.86 -4.78
N GLY A 888 -11.79 -39.86 -4.00
CA GLY A 888 -10.83 -40.86 -4.48
C GLY A 888 -9.39 -40.36 -4.44
N ILE A 889 -8.99 -39.79 -3.29
CA ILE A 889 -7.58 -39.68 -2.92
C ILE A 889 -7.33 -40.71 -1.81
N ASN A 890 -6.69 -41.83 -2.15
CA ASN A 890 -6.31 -42.94 -1.25
C ASN A 890 -5.11 -42.60 -0.34
N ALA A 891 -4.76 -41.32 -0.26
CA ALA A 891 -3.65 -40.73 0.47
C ALA A 891 -4.09 -39.40 1.11
N ALA A 892 -3.23 -38.85 1.97
CA ALA A 892 -3.35 -37.47 2.46
C ALA A 892 -3.32 -36.48 1.28
N GLY A 893 -4.31 -35.57 1.20
CA GLY A 893 -4.40 -34.60 0.09
C GLY A 893 -3.17 -33.68 -0.01
N ILE A 894 -2.60 -33.27 1.12
CA ILE A 894 -1.35 -32.51 1.22
C ILE A 894 -0.41 -33.16 2.23
N VAL A 895 0.86 -33.35 1.85
CA VAL A 895 1.92 -33.96 2.66
C VAL A 895 3.17 -33.08 2.60
N VAL A 896 3.54 -32.43 3.70
CA VAL A 896 4.71 -31.52 3.72
C VAL A 896 5.74 -31.94 4.76
N GLU A 897 6.98 -32.16 4.30
CA GLU A 897 8.18 -32.23 5.14
C GLU A 897 8.66 -30.80 5.42
N VAL A 898 8.44 -30.35 6.66
CA VAL A 898 8.81 -29.02 7.14
C VAL A 898 10.28 -29.01 7.57
N GLY A 899 11.14 -28.37 6.78
CA GLY A 899 12.56 -28.14 7.09
C GLY A 899 12.83 -26.74 7.66
N GLU A 900 14.09 -26.45 7.95
CA GLU A 900 14.53 -25.12 8.42
C GLU A 900 14.08 -24.01 7.46
N ASN A 901 13.40 -22.97 7.96
CA ASN A 901 12.84 -21.84 7.22
C ASN A 901 11.70 -22.18 6.23
N THR A 902 11.19 -23.42 6.19
CA THR A 902 10.00 -23.75 5.39
C THR A 902 8.79 -22.93 5.87
N SER A 903 8.03 -22.37 4.93
CA SER A 903 6.79 -21.65 5.20
C SER A 903 5.65 -22.18 4.32
N VAL A 904 4.52 -22.56 4.94
CA VAL A 904 3.36 -23.09 4.22
C VAL A 904 2.12 -22.29 4.57
N SER A 905 1.37 -21.86 3.55
CA SER A 905 0.06 -21.22 3.73
C SER A 905 -1.00 -21.94 2.90
N ILE A 906 -2.06 -22.40 3.56
CA ILE A 906 -3.25 -22.98 2.95
C ILE A 906 -4.43 -22.10 3.34
N ASP A 907 -5.11 -21.44 2.38
CA ASP A 907 -6.26 -20.56 2.68
C ASP A 907 -7.48 -20.84 1.80
N GLN A 908 -8.67 -20.75 2.40
CA GLN A 908 -9.97 -20.88 1.70
C GLN A 908 -10.10 -22.14 0.83
N CYS A 909 -9.43 -23.23 1.23
CA CYS A 909 -9.42 -24.50 0.51
C CYS A 909 -10.55 -25.42 0.96
N ILE A 910 -10.92 -26.38 0.10
CA ILE A 910 -11.94 -27.40 0.38
C ILE A 910 -11.31 -28.78 0.26
N PHE A 911 -11.44 -29.61 1.30
CA PHE A 911 -11.03 -31.00 1.31
C PHE A 911 -12.27 -31.88 1.52
N LEU A 912 -12.55 -32.75 0.56
CA LEU A 912 -13.74 -33.60 0.55
C LEU A 912 -13.38 -35.04 0.18
N ASN A 913 -13.71 -35.98 1.07
CA ASN A 913 -13.51 -37.43 0.89
C ASN A 913 -12.03 -37.84 0.70
N CYS A 914 -11.07 -37.12 1.29
CA CYS A 914 -9.65 -37.49 1.25
C CYS A 914 -9.37 -38.60 2.29
N ILE A 915 -8.90 -39.77 1.86
CA ILE A 915 -8.81 -40.98 2.69
C ILE A 915 -7.40 -41.55 2.62
N ASP A 916 -6.57 -41.25 3.60
CA ASP A 916 -5.22 -41.83 3.69
C ASP A 916 -5.28 -43.30 4.13
N SER A 917 -5.22 -44.17 3.12
CA SER A 917 -5.33 -45.62 3.26
C SER A 917 -3.98 -46.32 3.49
N ASN A 918 -2.88 -45.57 3.49
CA ASN A 918 -1.53 -46.13 3.43
C ASN A 918 -1.11 -46.81 4.75
N SER A 919 -1.23 -48.14 4.80
CA SER A 919 -0.87 -48.97 5.95
C SER A 919 0.61 -48.91 6.37
N ASN A 920 1.50 -48.39 5.52
CA ASN A 920 2.95 -48.36 5.77
C ASN A 920 3.43 -47.03 6.38
N SER A 921 2.56 -46.02 6.41
CA SER A 921 2.88 -44.71 6.98
C SER A 921 2.77 -44.76 8.52
N SER A 922 3.83 -44.35 9.22
CA SER A 922 3.80 -44.29 10.69
C SER A 922 2.97 -43.12 11.19
N ILE A 923 2.97 -42.00 10.45
CA ILE A 923 2.13 -40.80 10.63
C ILE A 923 1.22 -40.71 9.40
N SER A 924 -0.06 -40.37 9.58
CA SER A 924 -1.03 -40.31 8.47
C SER A 924 -2.25 -39.46 8.80
N SER A 925 -2.73 -38.68 7.82
CA SER A 925 -3.82 -37.72 7.98
C SER A 925 -4.69 -37.67 6.72
N GLY A 926 -6.02 -37.57 6.85
CA GLY A 926 -6.90 -37.58 5.67
C GLY A 926 -6.75 -36.35 4.76
N ALA A 927 -6.84 -35.14 5.31
CA ALA A 927 -6.75 -33.92 4.49
C ALA A 927 -5.33 -33.36 4.38
N ILE A 928 -4.69 -33.05 5.52
CA ILE A 928 -3.41 -32.33 5.57
C ILE A 928 -2.49 -32.99 6.61
N CYS A 929 -1.24 -33.26 6.21
CA CYS A 929 -0.21 -33.82 7.08
C CYS A 929 1.08 -32.99 7.02
N PHE A 930 1.47 -32.36 8.14
CA PHE A 930 2.76 -31.71 8.31
C PHE A 930 3.65 -32.53 9.25
N PHE A 931 4.90 -32.79 8.87
CA PHE A 931 5.90 -33.44 9.75
C PHE A 931 7.27 -32.76 9.62
N GLY A 932 8.05 -32.72 10.72
CA GLY A 932 9.38 -32.13 10.72
C GLY A 932 10.41 -32.98 9.95
N LYS A 933 11.31 -32.31 9.23
CA LYS A 933 12.40 -32.95 8.48
C LYS A 933 13.36 -33.72 9.39
N VAL A 934 13.59 -35.01 9.09
CA VAL A 934 14.47 -35.88 9.89
C VAL A 934 15.93 -35.71 9.45
N ASP A 935 16.83 -35.36 10.37
CA ASP A 935 18.28 -35.31 10.11
C ASP A 935 18.85 -36.72 9.91
N THR A 936 18.88 -37.16 8.65
CA THR A 936 19.45 -38.44 8.23
C THR A 936 20.97 -38.54 8.42
N SER A 937 21.69 -37.44 8.74
CA SER A 937 23.14 -37.51 8.98
C SER A 937 23.50 -38.31 10.24
N GLN A 938 22.64 -38.30 11.27
CA GLN A 938 22.86 -39.01 12.53
C GLN A 938 22.51 -40.50 12.44
N LEU A 939 21.45 -40.85 11.71
CA LEU A 939 21.00 -42.25 11.50
C LEU A 939 22.06 -43.14 10.82
N ASN A 940 22.97 -42.56 10.04
CA ASN A 940 24.00 -43.28 9.30
C ASN A 940 25.12 -43.91 10.15
N GLN A 941 25.16 -43.68 11.47
CA GLN A 941 26.16 -44.35 12.33
C GLN A 941 25.73 -45.72 12.86
N GLU A 942 24.43 -46.00 13.03
CA GLU A 942 23.97 -47.28 13.62
C GLU A 942 23.62 -48.38 12.58
N PHE A 943 23.27 -48.01 11.34
CA PHE A 943 22.71 -48.96 10.35
C PHE A 943 23.71 -49.67 9.42
N ASN A 944 25.02 -49.62 9.70
CA ASN A 944 26.10 -50.20 8.87
C ASN A 944 26.19 -51.76 8.88
N SER A 945 25.05 -52.47 8.89
CA SER A 945 25.02 -53.95 8.88
C SER A 945 23.94 -54.61 8.01
N VAL A 946 23.04 -53.85 7.36
CA VAL A 946 22.03 -54.41 6.44
C VAL A 946 22.25 -53.87 5.02
N HIS A 947 22.71 -54.74 4.13
CA HIS A 947 22.69 -54.48 2.68
C HIS A 947 21.36 -54.91 2.05
N SER A 948 21.06 -54.32 0.89
CA SER A 948 19.82 -54.47 0.10
C SER A 948 18.52 -54.15 0.84
N TYR A 949 17.96 -52.97 0.57
CA TYR A 949 16.80 -52.84 -0.32
C TYR A 949 16.79 -51.46 -0.98
N SER A 950 16.46 -51.40 -2.28
CA SER A 950 16.10 -50.16 -2.97
C SER A 950 14.58 -49.99 -2.93
N HIS A 951 14.08 -48.80 -2.57
CA HIS A 951 12.79 -48.17 -2.94
C HIS A 951 12.58 -46.90 -2.08
N PRO A 952 12.40 -45.69 -2.64
CA PRO A 952 12.19 -44.47 -1.84
C PRO A 952 10.80 -44.34 -1.19
N THR A 953 9.80 -45.10 -1.65
CA THR A 953 8.40 -44.97 -1.21
C THR A 953 8.13 -45.48 0.21
N ASN A 954 9.05 -46.25 0.79
CA ASN A 954 9.07 -46.53 2.22
C ASN A 954 9.84 -45.42 2.95
N ILE A 955 9.28 -44.21 3.01
CA ILE A 955 9.78 -43.17 3.92
C ILE A 955 9.52 -43.67 5.34
N PHE A 956 10.57 -44.16 5.99
CA PHE A 956 10.54 -44.57 7.39
C PHE A 956 10.45 -43.31 8.25
N MET A 957 9.23 -42.79 8.43
CA MET A 957 8.95 -41.62 9.27
C MET A 957 9.20 -41.98 10.75
N ILE A 958 10.44 -41.81 11.21
CA ILE A 958 10.82 -41.98 12.61
C ILE A 958 10.66 -40.64 13.29
N ASN A 959 9.60 -40.49 14.10
CA ASN A 959 9.39 -39.29 14.91
C ASN A 959 10.39 -39.26 16.09
N GLN A 960 11.64 -38.88 15.83
CA GLN A 960 12.66 -38.68 16.85
C GLN A 960 12.48 -37.30 17.50
N LYS A 961 12.46 -37.27 18.84
CA LYS A 961 12.38 -36.01 19.60
C LYS A 961 13.74 -35.33 19.65
N PHE A 962 13.97 -34.46 18.67
CA PHE A 962 15.05 -33.48 18.66
C PHE A 962 14.81 -32.38 19.72
N ASN A 963 15.74 -31.42 19.83
CA ASN A 963 15.54 -30.25 20.70
C ASN A 963 14.43 -29.34 20.13
N ASN A 964 13.80 -28.54 20.99
CA ASN A 964 12.67 -27.65 20.67
C ASN A 964 13.07 -26.39 19.85
N ASP A 965 13.86 -26.57 18.80
CA ASP A 965 14.18 -25.54 17.83
C ASP A 965 13.06 -25.49 16.76
N ASP A 966 12.69 -24.30 16.26
CA ASP A 966 11.64 -24.18 15.22
C ASP A 966 12.25 -24.51 13.86
N PHE A 967 11.75 -25.53 13.16
CA PHE A 967 12.21 -25.80 11.80
C PHE A 967 11.45 -24.92 10.82
N GLY A 968 10.12 -24.99 10.79
CA GLY A 968 9.32 -24.18 9.89
C GLY A 968 7.95 -23.79 10.43
N GLN A 969 7.25 -22.96 9.66
CA GLN A 969 6.04 -22.25 10.07
C GLN A 969 4.88 -22.64 9.15
N ILE A 970 3.73 -22.97 9.73
CA ILE A 970 2.54 -23.37 8.96
C ILE A 970 1.33 -22.50 9.30
N SER A 971 0.51 -22.25 8.28
CA SER A 971 -0.77 -21.55 8.33
C SER A 971 -1.81 -22.34 7.54
N VAL A 972 -2.94 -22.67 8.16
CA VAL A 972 -4.12 -23.22 7.50
C VAL A 972 -5.33 -22.40 7.94
N SER A 973 -5.98 -21.67 7.04
CA SER A 973 -7.10 -20.79 7.42
C SER A 973 -8.31 -20.88 6.51
N ASN A 974 -9.46 -20.49 7.08
CA ASN A 974 -10.73 -20.29 6.38
C ASN A 974 -11.22 -21.50 5.53
N SER A 975 -10.69 -22.69 5.78
CA SER A 975 -10.84 -23.87 4.91
C SER A 975 -11.92 -24.82 5.43
N LYS A 976 -12.55 -25.59 4.53
CA LYS A 976 -13.51 -26.65 4.90
C LYS A 976 -12.89 -28.03 4.72
N ILE A 977 -12.94 -28.86 5.75
CA ILE A 977 -12.34 -30.19 5.79
C ILE A 977 -13.41 -31.21 6.20
N SER A 978 -13.85 -32.04 5.26
CA SER A 978 -15.05 -32.86 5.44
C SER A 978 -14.99 -34.27 4.85
N ASN A 979 -15.54 -35.24 5.59
CA ASN A 979 -15.51 -36.67 5.29
C ASN A 979 -14.09 -37.25 5.15
N CYS A 980 -13.06 -36.57 5.66
CA CYS A 980 -11.66 -37.00 5.49
C CYS A 980 -11.24 -38.01 6.55
N SER A 981 -10.39 -38.98 6.19
CA SER A 981 -10.00 -40.06 7.09
C SER A 981 -8.53 -40.43 6.99
N GLY A 982 -7.89 -40.74 8.12
CA GLY A 982 -6.48 -41.12 8.20
C GLY A 982 -6.13 -41.81 9.51
N LYS A 983 -4.91 -42.35 9.61
CA LYS A 983 -4.48 -43.19 10.75
C LYS A 983 -4.40 -42.40 12.05
N HIS A 984 -3.75 -41.23 12.03
CA HIS A 984 -3.61 -40.34 13.18
C HIS A 984 -4.64 -39.21 13.19
N THR A 985 -5.03 -38.69 12.02
CA THR A 985 -6.00 -37.59 11.95
C THR A 985 -6.92 -37.71 10.73
N GLY A 986 -8.17 -37.28 10.84
CA GLY A 986 -9.04 -37.15 9.66
C GLY A 986 -8.78 -35.84 8.91
N GLY A 987 -8.69 -34.72 9.64
CA GLY A 987 -8.35 -33.39 9.11
C GLY A 987 -6.86 -33.06 9.04
N ILE A 988 -6.34 -32.35 10.04
CA ILE A 988 -5.00 -31.73 10.05
C ILE A 988 -4.10 -32.36 11.12
N PHE A 989 -3.03 -33.04 10.68
CA PHE A 989 -1.95 -33.47 11.57
C PHE A 989 -0.79 -32.47 11.53
N ILE A 990 -0.33 -32.02 12.71
CA ILE A 990 0.83 -31.14 12.89
C ILE A 990 1.85 -31.85 13.79
N GLY A 991 2.93 -32.33 13.17
CA GLY A 991 4.01 -33.06 13.83
C GLY A 991 4.92 -32.22 14.72
N ASP A 992 5.91 -32.89 15.33
CA ASP A 992 6.92 -32.25 16.16
C ASP A 992 7.81 -31.29 15.34
N ASN A 993 8.40 -30.31 16.03
CA ASN A 993 9.35 -29.32 15.49
C ASN A 993 8.77 -28.29 14.49
N ILE A 994 7.44 -28.21 14.37
CA ILE A 994 6.69 -27.28 13.51
C ILE A 994 6.02 -26.21 14.38
N LEU A 995 6.07 -24.94 13.93
CA LEU A 995 5.38 -23.82 14.60
C LEU A 995 4.03 -23.53 13.89
N PRO A 996 2.88 -23.88 14.50
CA PRO A 996 1.56 -23.65 13.90
C PRO A 996 1.09 -22.22 14.17
N ILE A 997 1.49 -21.27 13.33
CA ILE A 997 1.17 -19.83 13.51
C ILE A 997 -0.34 -19.61 13.47
N ASN A 998 -1.06 -20.33 12.60
CA ASN A 998 -2.45 -20.08 12.30
C ASN A 998 -3.16 -21.38 11.89
N VAL A 999 -4.23 -21.76 12.59
CA VAL A 999 -5.16 -22.84 12.21
C VAL A 999 -6.62 -22.31 12.31
N GLN A 1000 -6.82 -21.03 11.98
CA GLN A 1000 -8.03 -20.27 12.30
C GLN A 1000 -9.18 -20.43 11.28
N ASN A 1001 -10.42 -20.19 11.76
CA ASN A 1001 -11.66 -20.16 10.97
C ASN A 1001 -12.01 -21.45 10.18
N ASN A 1002 -11.28 -22.55 10.41
CA ASN A 1002 -11.50 -23.81 9.69
C ASN A 1002 -12.78 -24.52 10.17
N THR A 1003 -13.51 -25.12 9.24
CA THR A 1003 -14.77 -25.83 9.49
C THR A 1003 -14.65 -27.31 9.17
N PHE A 1004 -14.97 -28.16 10.14
CA PHE A 1004 -14.77 -29.61 10.08
C PHE A 1004 -16.09 -30.40 10.12
N SER A 1005 -16.21 -31.51 9.38
CA SER A 1005 -17.37 -32.42 9.53
C SER A 1005 -17.12 -33.86 9.06
N ASN A 1006 -17.69 -34.84 9.77
CA ASN A 1006 -17.60 -36.27 9.49
C ASN A 1006 -16.16 -36.84 9.33
N ASN A 1007 -15.12 -36.19 9.87
CA ASN A 1007 -13.75 -36.66 9.75
C ASN A 1007 -13.48 -37.85 10.69
N VAL A 1008 -12.60 -38.78 10.30
CA VAL A 1008 -12.41 -40.06 11.01
C VAL A 1008 -10.92 -40.42 11.17
N HIS A 1009 -10.44 -40.41 12.42
CA HIS A 1009 -9.19 -41.07 12.81
C HIS A 1009 -9.43 -42.59 12.97
N THR A 1010 -8.56 -43.43 12.38
CA THR A 1010 -8.82 -44.87 12.23
C THR A 1010 -7.96 -45.80 13.10
N SER A 1011 -6.83 -45.30 13.64
CA SER A 1011 -5.96 -46.12 14.50
C SER A 1011 -6.60 -46.40 15.86
N GLN A 1012 -6.59 -47.66 16.30
CA GLN A 1012 -7.11 -48.06 17.62
C GLN A 1012 -6.03 -48.13 18.71
N THR A 1013 -4.77 -47.84 18.36
CA THR A 1013 -3.59 -48.08 19.21
C THR A 1013 -2.71 -46.85 19.43
N GLU A 1014 -2.96 -45.76 18.69
CA GLU A 1014 -2.18 -44.53 18.73
C GLU A 1014 -3.11 -43.37 19.12
N ASN A 1015 -2.59 -42.38 19.85
CA ASN A 1015 -3.37 -41.17 20.16
C ASN A 1015 -3.55 -40.38 18.86
N GLY A 1016 -4.80 -40.26 18.40
CA GLY A 1016 -5.18 -39.45 17.25
C GLY A 1016 -6.51 -38.71 17.47
N SER A 1017 -6.94 -37.97 16.45
CA SER A 1017 -8.06 -37.00 16.52
C SER A 1017 -8.89 -37.00 15.23
N SER A 1018 -10.20 -36.79 15.26
CA SER A 1018 -10.97 -36.57 14.02
C SER A 1018 -10.47 -35.36 13.23
N ASP A 1019 -10.31 -34.19 13.85
CA ASP A 1019 -10.20 -32.92 13.12
C ASP A 1019 -8.79 -32.32 13.15
N ILE A 1020 -8.19 -32.13 14.33
CA ILE A 1020 -6.83 -31.55 14.46
C ILE A 1020 -6.03 -32.30 15.54
N PHE A 1021 -4.78 -32.64 15.23
CA PHE A 1021 -3.82 -33.19 16.20
C PHE A 1021 -2.51 -32.41 16.20
N PHE A 1022 -2.06 -31.98 17.38
CA PHE A 1022 -0.76 -31.33 17.58
C PHE A 1022 0.20 -32.24 18.36
N ALA A 1023 1.36 -32.56 17.80
CA ALA A 1023 2.39 -33.32 18.53
C ALA A 1023 3.10 -32.46 19.59
N SER A 1024 3.59 -31.27 19.23
CA SER A 1024 4.35 -30.40 20.14
C SER A 1024 3.48 -29.35 20.85
N LYS A 1025 3.16 -29.62 22.13
CA LYS A 1025 2.50 -28.63 23.00
C LYS A 1025 3.34 -27.38 23.23
N THR A 1026 4.67 -27.50 23.30
CA THR A 1026 5.58 -26.36 23.52
C THR A 1026 5.56 -25.39 22.34
N LEU A 1027 5.48 -25.89 21.11
CA LEU A 1027 5.42 -25.04 19.91
C LEU A 1027 4.02 -24.46 19.70
N LEU A 1028 2.97 -25.20 20.08
CA LEU A 1028 1.61 -24.66 20.15
C LEU A 1028 1.50 -23.50 21.17
N ASP A 1029 2.05 -23.65 22.37
CA ASP A 1029 2.14 -22.57 23.37
C ASP A 1029 2.93 -21.36 22.82
N LYS A 1030 4.06 -21.61 22.15
CA LYS A 1030 4.93 -20.58 21.54
C LYS A 1030 4.25 -19.81 20.40
N ALA A 1031 3.32 -20.43 19.68
CA ALA A 1031 2.48 -19.79 18.66
C ALA A 1031 1.28 -19.00 19.25
N GLY A 1032 1.17 -18.88 20.58
CA GLY A 1032 0.08 -18.18 21.26
C GLY A 1032 -0.95 -19.09 21.94
N GLY A 1033 -0.73 -20.41 21.92
CA GLY A 1033 -1.60 -21.40 22.54
C GLY A 1033 -2.82 -21.77 21.69
N ILE A 1034 -3.47 -22.87 22.08
CA ILE A 1034 -4.55 -23.49 21.31
C ILE A 1034 -5.74 -22.55 21.01
N GLU A 1035 -6.07 -21.64 21.92
CA GLU A 1035 -7.19 -20.69 21.77
C GLU A 1035 -6.93 -19.67 20.64
N GLN A 1036 -5.70 -19.17 20.51
CA GLN A 1036 -5.33 -18.23 19.46
C GLN A 1036 -5.04 -18.94 18.14
N VAL A 1037 -4.34 -20.08 18.18
CA VAL A 1037 -4.00 -20.85 16.98
C VAL A 1037 -5.25 -21.43 16.31
N CYS A 1038 -6.21 -21.96 17.08
CA CYS A 1038 -7.46 -22.54 16.57
C CYS A 1038 -8.66 -21.57 16.65
N LYS A 1039 -8.43 -20.25 16.76
CA LYS A 1039 -9.49 -19.24 16.85
C LYS A 1039 -10.47 -19.36 15.67
N GLY A 1040 -11.76 -19.41 15.93
CA GLY A 1040 -12.77 -19.57 14.87
C GLY A 1040 -13.01 -21.01 14.39
N TYR A 1041 -12.32 -22.01 14.97
CA TYR A 1041 -12.58 -23.44 14.76
C TYR A 1041 -14.06 -23.79 14.96
N LYS A 1042 -14.63 -24.50 13.99
CA LYS A 1042 -16.03 -24.96 14.02
C LYS A 1042 -16.13 -26.42 13.58
N TYR A 1043 -17.09 -27.15 14.14
CA TYR A 1043 -17.51 -28.44 13.59
C TYR A 1043 -19.02 -28.46 13.30
N GLU A 1044 -19.42 -29.09 12.21
CA GLU A 1044 -20.84 -29.24 11.84
C GLU A 1044 -21.47 -30.40 12.63
N LEU A 1045 -22.72 -30.25 13.05
CA LEU A 1045 -23.50 -31.34 13.65
C LEU A 1045 -24.18 -32.17 12.55
N ASN A 1046 -24.18 -33.51 12.69
CA ASN A 1046 -24.95 -34.36 11.80
C ASN A 1046 -26.46 -34.25 12.08
N ALA A 1047 -27.29 -34.84 11.21
CA ALA A 1047 -28.75 -34.81 11.31
C ALA A 1047 -29.33 -35.44 12.61
N GLU A 1048 -28.51 -36.17 13.37
CA GLU A 1048 -28.86 -36.83 14.64
C GLU A 1048 -28.29 -36.09 15.87
N GLN A 1049 -27.61 -34.96 15.67
CA GLN A 1049 -26.91 -34.16 16.69
C GLN A 1049 -25.76 -34.91 17.42
N GLN A 1050 -25.20 -35.96 16.82
CA GLN A 1050 -24.21 -36.85 17.44
C GLN A 1050 -22.76 -36.66 16.95
N LEU A 1051 -22.37 -35.47 16.48
CA LEU A 1051 -20.95 -35.17 16.25
C LEU A 1051 -20.36 -34.42 17.43
N ILE A 1052 -19.25 -34.96 17.93
CA ILE A 1052 -18.29 -34.28 18.80
C ILE A 1052 -17.03 -34.17 17.94
N GLY A 1053 -16.67 -32.97 17.51
CA GLY A 1053 -15.37 -32.76 16.85
C GLY A 1053 -14.22 -33.12 17.79
N GLU A 1054 -13.01 -33.32 17.27
CA GLU A 1054 -11.84 -33.63 18.09
C GLU A 1054 -10.62 -32.79 17.75
N VAL A 1055 -10.16 -32.03 18.75
CA VAL A 1055 -8.88 -31.33 18.75
C VAL A 1055 -8.07 -31.82 19.94
N LYS A 1056 -6.89 -32.40 19.70
CA LYS A 1056 -6.05 -33.04 20.72
C LYS A 1056 -4.59 -32.60 20.61
N ILE A 1057 -3.86 -32.77 21.70
CA ILE A 1057 -2.42 -32.47 21.82
C ILE A 1057 -1.72 -33.71 22.40
N GLU A 1058 -0.57 -34.12 21.87
CA GLU A 1058 0.18 -35.27 22.42
C GLU A 1058 0.52 -35.05 23.91
N GLY A 1059 0.44 -36.13 24.69
CA GLY A 1059 0.62 -36.10 26.15
C GLY A 1059 -0.65 -35.75 26.93
N PHE A 1060 -1.70 -35.23 26.29
CA PHE A 1060 -2.93 -34.81 26.95
C PHE A 1060 -4.13 -35.65 26.52
N ALA A 1061 -4.89 -36.15 27.51
CA ALA A 1061 -6.10 -36.94 27.28
C ALA A 1061 -7.35 -36.09 26.92
N SER A 1062 -7.18 -34.78 26.77
CA SER A 1062 -8.27 -33.82 26.64
C SER A 1062 -8.66 -33.56 25.19
N ASN A 1063 -9.96 -33.49 24.91
CA ASN A 1063 -10.49 -32.99 23.65
C ASN A 1063 -10.93 -31.53 23.81
N PHE A 1064 -10.30 -30.63 23.07
CA PHE A 1064 -10.53 -29.19 23.13
C PHE A 1064 -11.62 -28.68 22.17
N ALA A 1065 -12.13 -29.51 21.25
CA ALA A 1065 -13.05 -29.09 20.19
C ALA A 1065 -14.32 -28.41 20.69
N SER A 1066 -15.01 -28.99 21.69
CA SER A 1066 -16.24 -28.40 22.26
C SER A 1066 -16.00 -27.03 22.90
N TYR A 1067 -14.81 -26.79 23.43
CA TYR A 1067 -14.41 -25.51 24.01
C TYR A 1067 -14.10 -24.48 22.91
N LEU A 1068 -13.29 -24.85 21.91
CA LEU A 1068 -12.93 -23.99 20.78
C LEU A 1068 -14.15 -23.61 19.92
N ASN A 1069 -15.07 -24.55 19.69
CA ASN A 1069 -16.32 -24.30 18.99
C ASN A 1069 -17.25 -23.37 19.79
N CYS A 1070 -17.25 -23.45 21.12
CA CYS A 1070 -17.98 -22.52 21.99
C CYS A 1070 -17.42 -21.08 21.91
N LEU A 1071 -16.10 -20.92 21.96
CA LEU A 1071 -15.44 -19.61 21.80
C LEU A 1071 -15.79 -18.98 20.43
N SER A 1072 -15.88 -19.81 19.39
CA SER A 1072 -16.18 -19.41 18.00
C SER A 1072 -17.65 -19.08 17.74
N LEU A 1073 -18.49 -19.08 18.79
CA LEU A 1073 -19.92 -18.78 18.77
C LEU A 1073 -20.31 -17.64 19.75
N GLU A 1074 -19.35 -16.81 20.16
CA GLU A 1074 -19.53 -15.62 21.02
C GLU A 1074 -20.16 -15.91 22.41
N GLY A 1075 -20.02 -17.14 22.91
CA GLY A 1075 -20.65 -17.57 24.17
C GLY A 1075 -19.93 -17.08 25.44
N GLU A 1076 -20.56 -16.17 26.19
CA GLU A 1076 -20.02 -15.58 27.43
C GLU A 1076 -19.65 -16.56 28.57
N ASN A 1077 -19.91 -17.87 28.44
CA ASN A 1077 -19.79 -18.85 29.53
C ASN A 1077 -19.05 -20.17 29.16
N CYS A 1078 -18.20 -20.17 28.13
CA CYS A 1078 -17.45 -21.37 27.71
C CYS A 1078 -16.49 -21.96 28.77
N LEU A 1079 -16.14 -21.20 29.82
CA LEU A 1079 -15.24 -21.64 30.89
C LEU A 1079 -15.73 -22.88 31.68
N ASN A 1080 -17.04 -23.10 31.80
CA ASN A 1080 -17.59 -24.24 32.55
C ASN A 1080 -17.29 -25.59 31.89
N LEU A 1081 -16.89 -25.62 30.60
CA LEU A 1081 -16.50 -26.84 29.89
C LEU A 1081 -15.11 -27.37 30.28
N LEU A 1082 -14.31 -26.59 31.02
CA LEU A 1082 -12.91 -26.91 31.37
C LEU A 1082 -12.74 -27.50 32.77
N CYS A 1083 -13.81 -27.66 33.55
CA CYS A 1083 -13.73 -28.05 34.96
C CYS A 1083 -13.37 -29.52 35.21
N ASP A 1084 -13.60 -30.42 34.24
CA ASP A 1084 -13.24 -31.86 34.37
C ASP A 1084 -11.78 -32.17 33.97
N GLN A 1085 -11.11 -31.29 33.21
CA GLN A 1085 -9.80 -31.58 32.59
C GLN A 1085 -8.95 -30.31 32.42
N ARG A 1086 -7.89 -30.13 33.21
CA ARG A 1086 -6.94 -29.02 32.99
C ARG A 1086 -5.48 -29.31 33.34
N LEU A 1087 -4.60 -28.58 32.66
CA LEU A 1087 -3.15 -28.68 32.67
C LEU A 1087 -2.50 -27.91 33.83
N ASP A 1088 -1.37 -28.44 34.30
CA ASP A 1088 -0.15 -27.69 34.63
C ASP A 1088 -0.26 -26.39 35.46
N HIS A 1089 -0.81 -26.43 36.68
CA HIS A 1089 -0.02 -26.14 37.91
C HIS A 1089 -0.81 -26.21 39.24
N VAL A 1090 -0.11 -26.71 40.27
CA VAL A 1090 -0.20 -26.43 41.73
C VAL A 1090 -1.55 -26.04 42.37
N LEU A 1091 -1.98 -26.87 43.34
CA LEU A 1091 -3.07 -26.60 44.29
C LEU A 1091 -2.92 -25.26 45.03
N ASP A 1092 -3.99 -24.45 45.08
CA ASP A 1092 -4.49 -23.89 46.36
C ASP A 1092 -5.91 -23.28 46.32
N GLN A 1093 -6.50 -23.03 45.13
CA GLN A 1093 -7.81 -22.35 45.02
C GLN A 1093 -9.00 -23.20 44.56
N CYS A 1094 -8.83 -24.52 44.35
CA CYS A 1094 -9.96 -25.46 44.28
C CYS A 1094 -10.32 -25.99 45.69
N LYS A 1095 -10.74 -25.09 46.60
CA LYS A 1095 -11.20 -25.49 47.94
C LYS A 1095 -12.65 -25.95 47.91
N TYR A 1096 -12.87 -27.17 48.42
CA TYR A 1096 -14.19 -27.74 48.68
C TYR A 1096 -15.00 -26.87 49.65
N GLU A 1097 -16.24 -26.50 49.28
CA GLU A 1097 -17.26 -26.00 50.21
C GLU A 1097 -18.38 -27.04 50.45
N GLU A 1098 -18.03 -28.31 50.70
CA GLU A 1098 -19.04 -29.36 50.93
C GLU A 1098 -19.75 -29.31 52.30
N GLU A 1099 -19.23 -28.59 53.32
CA GLU A 1099 -19.79 -28.60 54.68
C GLU A 1099 -20.98 -27.63 54.94
N GLU A 1100 -21.35 -26.76 53.99
CA GLU A 1100 -22.49 -25.83 54.12
C GLU A 1100 -23.80 -26.37 53.49
N GLU A 1101 -23.70 -27.22 52.45
CA GLU A 1101 -24.84 -27.67 51.63
C GLU A 1101 -25.87 -28.53 52.40
N GLU A 1102 -25.43 -29.45 53.27
CA GLU A 1102 -26.34 -30.29 54.06
C GLU A 1102 -27.28 -29.47 54.98
N LYS A 1103 -26.79 -28.34 55.52
CA LYS A 1103 -27.60 -27.47 56.39
C LYS A 1103 -28.60 -26.62 55.59
N LYS A 1104 -28.27 -26.22 54.35
CA LYS A 1104 -29.17 -25.52 53.43
C LYS A 1104 -30.27 -26.45 52.88
N LYS A 1105 -29.93 -27.67 52.45
CA LYS A 1105 -30.88 -28.69 51.97
C LYS A 1105 -32.00 -29.00 52.97
N LYS A 1106 -31.72 -28.91 54.29
CA LYS A 1106 -32.73 -29.14 55.33
C LYS A 1106 -33.73 -27.98 55.53
N ARG A 1107 -33.42 -26.74 55.14
CA ARG A 1107 -34.32 -25.58 55.23
C ARG A 1107 -35.13 -25.30 53.95
N MET A 1108 -34.57 -25.55 52.76
CA MET A 1108 -35.31 -25.30 51.51
C MET A 1108 -36.54 -26.22 51.33
N ARG A 1109 -36.58 -27.36 52.02
CA ARG A 1109 -37.68 -28.35 51.91
C ARG A 1109 -39.02 -27.86 52.45
N GLU A 1110 -39.04 -26.80 53.26
CA GLU A 1110 -40.28 -26.18 53.79
C GLU A 1110 -40.77 -25.01 52.90
N ILE A 1111 -39.86 -24.33 52.19
CA ILE A 1111 -40.19 -23.16 51.34
C ILE A 1111 -40.86 -23.59 50.02
N ASN A 1112 -40.39 -24.68 49.40
CA ASN A 1112 -40.89 -25.12 48.08
C ASN A 1112 -42.38 -25.53 48.10
N ILE A 1113 -42.94 -25.88 49.26
CA ILE A 1113 -44.37 -26.18 49.41
C ILE A 1113 -45.21 -24.90 49.30
N ILE A 1114 -44.72 -23.77 49.81
CA ILE A 1114 -45.43 -22.49 49.76
C ILE A 1114 -45.42 -21.92 48.33
N VAL A 1115 -44.29 -21.99 47.64
CA VAL A 1115 -44.16 -21.49 46.25
C VAL A 1115 -45.07 -22.27 45.29
N GLY A 1116 -45.16 -23.60 45.45
CA GLY A 1116 -46.05 -24.45 44.63
C GLY A 1116 -47.55 -24.13 44.80
N ILE A 1117 -47.97 -23.70 45.98
CA ILE A 1117 -49.36 -23.25 46.22
C ILE A 1117 -49.62 -21.92 45.51
N VAL A 1118 -48.68 -20.97 45.54
CA VAL A 1118 -48.82 -19.66 44.88
C VAL A 1118 -48.84 -19.80 43.35
N SER A 1119 -47.97 -20.64 42.76
CA SER A 1119 -47.98 -20.87 41.31
C SER A 1119 -49.26 -21.58 40.83
N GLY A 1120 -49.76 -22.56 41.60
CA GLY A 1120 -51.02 -23.23 41.29
C GLY A 1120 -52.23 -22.29 41.26
N ILE A 1121 -52.29 -21.32 42.19
CA ILE A 1121 -53.33 -20.30 42.23
C ILE A 1121 -53.25 -19.37 41.02
N LEU A 1122 -52.05 -18.95 40.60
CA LEU A 1122 -51.87 -18.09 39.42
C LEU A 1122 -52.32 -18.76 38.12
N VAL A 1123 -52.02 -20.06 37.93
CA VAL A 1123 -52.48 -20.81 36.75
C VAL A 1123 -54.01 -20.97 36.75
N MET A 1124 -54.61 -21.27 37.91
CA MET A 1124 -56.08 -21.29 38.08
C MET A 1124 -56.73 -19.95 37.71
N ILE A 1125 -56.15 -18.82 38.14
CA ILE A 1125 -56.64 -17.48 37.82
C ILE A 1125 -56.54 -17.20 36.31
N ALA A 1126 -55.43 -17.60 35.66
CA ALA A 1126 -55.27 -17.45 34.21
C ALA A 1126 -56.30 -18.26 33.40
N VAL A 1127 -56.62 -19.49 33.83
CA VAL A 1127 -57.68 -20.33 33.24
C VAL A 1127 -59.07 -19.73 33.46
N ILE A 1128 -59.36 -19.18 34.65
CA ILE A 1128 -60.63 -18.52 34.93
C ILE A 1128 -60.79 -17.23 34.09
N ILE A 1129 -59.73 -16.43 33.96
CA ILE A 1129 -59.73 -15.21 33.12
C ILE A 1129 -59.94 -15.58 31.65
N THR A 1130 -59.24 -16.57 31.11
CA THR A 1130 -59.44 -16.99 29.71
C THR A 1130 -60.86 -17.51 29.46
N ILE A 1131 -61.43 -18.30 30.37
CA ILE A 1131 -62.85 -18.72 30.28
C ILE A 1131 -63.81 -17.51 30.29
N ILE A 1132 -63.58 -16.53 31.17
CA ILE A 1132 -64.40 -15.29 31.22
C ILE A 1132 -64.28 -14.49 29.92
N VAL A 1133 -63.07 -14.36 29.37
CA VAL A 1133 -62.82 -13.67 28.09
C VAL A 1133 -63.49 -14.40 26.93
N THR A 1134 -63.38 -15.73 26.84
CA THR A 1134 -64.07 -16.52 25.81
C THR A 1134 -65.59 -16.39 25.93
N VAL A 1135 -66.16 -16.46 27.14
CA VAL A 1135 -67.61 -16.26 27.37
C VAL A 1135 -68.04 -14.83 27.01
N ALA A 1136 -67.22 -13.81 27.27
CA ALA A 1136 -67.50 -12.43 26.88
C ALA A 1136 -67.49 -12.24 25.35
N ILE A 1137 -66.51 -12.82 24.65
CA ILE A 1137 -66.41 -12.79 23.19
C ILE A 1137 -67.59 -13.56 22.54
N CYS A 1138 -67.91 -14.76 23.04
CA CYS A 1138 -69.06 -15.54 22.57
C CYS A 1138 -70.40 -14.84 22.83
N LYS A 1139 -70.54 -14.05 23.91
CA LYS A 1139 -71.70 -13.16 24.11
C LYS A 1139 -71.73 -11.99 23.12
N LYS A 1140 -70.58 -11.42 22.77
CA LYS A 1140 -70.48 -10.22 21.91
C LYS A 1140 -70.75 -10.50 20.43
N ILE A 1141 -70.60 -11.74 19.97
CA ILE A 1141 -70.80 -12.15 18.57
C ILE A 1141 -72.25 -12.58 18.27
N LYS A 1142 -73.08 -12.87 19.29
CA LYS A 1142 -74.46 -13.38 19.09
C LYS A 1142 -75.56 -12.30 19.03
N PHE A 1143 -75.23 -11.08 18.60
CA PHE A 1143 -76.20 -10.03 18.29
C PHE A 1143 -75.79 -9.21 17.05
N ARG A 1144 -76.78 -8.77 16.27
CA ARG A 1144 -76.68 -8.00 15.00
C ARG A 1144 -76.13 -8.76 13.78
N LYS A 1145 -77.01 -9.51 13.12
CA LYS A 1145 -76.98 -9.69 11.66
C LYS A 1145 -78.38 -9.70 11.05
N GLN A 1146 -79.05 -8.55 11.05
CA GLN A 1146 -80.27 -8.31 10.26
C GLN A 1146 -80.56 -6.80 10.13
N ASN A 1147 -80.99 -6.40 8.92
CA ASN A 1147 -81.60 -5.11 8.54
C ASN A 1147 -80.69 -3.85 8.63
N SER A 1148 -80.77 -2.86 7.72
CA SER A 1148 -81.65 -2.66 6.54
C SER A 1148 -80.98 -1.85 5.41
N LEU A 1149 -81.56 -1.91 4.21
CA LEU A 1149 -81.28 -1.05 3.05
C LEU A 1149 -81.59 0.45 3.31
N ASN A 1150 -80.82 1.37 2.70
CA ASN A 1150 -81.30 2.35 1.67
C ASN A 1150 -80.26 3.46 1.34
N ASN A 1151 -80.23 3.85 0.05
CA ASN A 1151 -79.95 5.13 -0.64
C ASN A 1151 -79.48 6.39 0.15
N ALA A 1152 -78.79 7.40 -0.43
CA ALA A 1152 -77.99 7.60 -1.67
C ALA A 1152 -77.34 9.02 -1.63
N GLU A 1153 -76.60 9.44 -2.67
CA GLU A 1153 -75.83 10.71 -2.81
C GLU A 1153 -74.51 10.77 -1.97
N LEU A 1154 -73.41 11.41 -2.39
CA LEU A 1154 -73.07 12.20 -3.60
C LEU A 1154 -71.64 11.84 -4.11
N LEU A 1155 -71.21 12.40 -5.26
CA LEU A 1155 -69.95 12.12 -6.00
C LEU A 1155 -68.68 12.29 -5.12
N ALA A 1156 -67.60 11.48 -5.19
CA ALA A 1156 -66.82 10.94 -6.34
C ALA A 1156 -65.90 11.99 -7.03
N PRO A 1157 -64.84 11.62 -7.78
CA PRO A 1157 -64.23 10.29 -8.05
C PRO A 1157 -62.75 10.23 -7.53
N ILE A 1158 -61.80 9.34 -7.89
CA ILE A 1158 -61.69 8.18 -8.80
C ILE A 1158 -60.81 7.09 -8.13
N LEU A 1159 -61.16 5.79 -8.22
CA LEU A 1159 -60.20 4.66 -8.26
C LEU A 1159 -60.94 3.31 -8.45
N ARG A 1160 -60.84 2.65 -9.62
CA ARG A 1160 -60.93 1.18 -9.82
C ARG A 1160 -60.58 0.75 -11.28
N PRO A 1161 -60.24 -0.54 -11.54
CA PRO A 1161 -59.53 -0.97 -12.76
C PRO A 1161 -60.35 -1.81 -13.75
N LEU A 1162 -59.81 -2.05 -14.96
CA LEU A 1162 -60.24 -3.12 -15.88
C LEU A 1162 -59.14 -3.53 -16.90
N ARG A 1163 -58.59 -4.76 -16.76
CA ARG A 1163 -57.82 -5.55 -17.79
C ARG A 1163 -56.50 -4.87 -18.27
N PHE A 1164 -55.52 -5.53 -18.89
CA PHE A 1164 -55.38 -6.79 -19.65
C PHE A 1164 -54.30 -7.73 -19.02
N SER A 1165 -54.21 -9.03 -19.37
CA SER A 1165 -53.37 -9.63 -20.46
C SER A 1165 -51.99 -8.95 -20.64
N GLN A 1166 -50.86 -9.65 -20.72
CA GLN A 1166 -50.62 -11.04 -21.12
C GLN A 1166 -49.35 -11.63 -20.45
N ARG A 1167 -48.95 -12.86 -20.81
CA ARG A 1167 -47.60 -13.39 -20.54
C ARG A 1167 -46.52 -12.50 -21.15
N ARG A 1168 -45.28 -12.61 -20.67
CA ARG A 1168 -44.09 -12.20 -21.41
C ARG A 1168 -43.10 -13.38 -21.41
N ASP A 1169 -42.75 -13.85 -22.59
CA ASP A 1169 -41.83 -14.97 -22.83
C ASP A 1169 -40.37 -14.44 -22.95
N PRO A 1170 -39.34 -15.26 -22.72
CA PRO A 1170 -37.93 -14.85 -22.71
C PRO A 1170 -37.33 -14.77 -24.13
N GLU A 1171 -38.02 -14.07 -25.05
CA GLU A 1171 -37.70 -14.05 -26.49
C GLU A 1171 -37.59 -12.61 -27.01
N PHE A 1172 -36.68 -11.81 -26.43
CA PHE A 1172 -36.42 -10.43 -26.90
C PHE A 1172 -34.95 -9.97 -26.91
N GLU A 1173 -34.03 -10.66 -26.23
CA GLU A 1173 -32.59 -10.38 -26.36
C GLU A 1173 -31.93 -11.13 -27.54
N LEU A 1174 -32.55 -12.21 -28.04
CA LEU A 1174 -31.98 -13.03 -29.12
C LEU A 1174 -32.09 -12.37 -30.51
N GLU A 1175 -33.14 -11.57 -30.73
CA GLU A 1175 -33.37 -10.95 -32.05
C GLU A 1175 -32.46 -9.73 -32.29
N ARG A 1176 -31.98 -9.08 -31.21
CA ARG A 1176 -31.04 -7.95 -31.31
C ARG A 1176 -29.65 -8.37 -31.79
N MET A 1177 -29.27 -9.64 -31.59
CA MET A 1177 -28.04 -10.22 -32.15
C MET A 1177 -28.15 -10.60 -33.65
N ARG A 1178 -29.35 -10.58 -34.26
CA ARG A 1178 -29.55 -10.98 -35.66
C ARG A 1178 -29.51 -9.83 -36.68
N GLN A 1179 -29.36 -8.58 -36.26
CA GLN A 1179 -29.27 -7.42 -37.16
C GLN A 1179 -27.85 -6.91 -37.44
N ILE A 1180 -26.80 -7.60 -36.98
CA ILE A 1180 -25.38 -7.25 -37.28
C ILE A 1180 -24.65 -8.41 -37.99
N GLN A 1181 -25.37 -9.13 -38.86
CA GLN A 1181 -24.81 -10.17 -39.75
C GLN A 1181 -25.48 -10.16 -41.16
N GLY A 1182 -25.88 -8.98 -41.63
CA GLY A 1182 -26.68 -8.80 -42.85
C GLY A 1182 -26.10 -7.89 -43.94
N GLU A 1183 -24.92 -7.29 -43.74
CA GLU A 1183 -24.37 -6.28 -44.66
C GLU A 1183 -22.84 -6.38 -44.81
N PHE A 1184 -22.33 -7.59 -45.10
CA PHE A 1184 -20.91 -7.82 -45.45
C PHE A 1184 -20.70 -8.93 -46.50
N TYR A 1185 -21.48 -8.88 -47.59
CA TYR A 1185 -21.15 -9.56 -48.86
C TYR A 1185 -21.72 -8.77 -50.04
N GLY A 1186 -20.84 -8.03 -50.74
CA GLY A 1186 -21.15 -7.18 -51.89
C GLY A 1186 -19.89 -6.57 -52.49
#